data_AF-A0A9W8YWK7-F1
#
_entry.id   AF-A0A9W8YWK7-F1
#
_cell.length_a   1.000
_cell.length_b   1.000
_cell.length_c   1.000
_cell.angle_alpha   90.00
_cell.angle_beta   90.00
_cell.angle_gamma   90.00
#
_symmetry.space_group_name_H-M   'P 1'
#
loop_
_entity.id
_entity.type
_entity.pdbx_description
1 polymer ?
#
loop_
_entity_poly.entity_id
_entity_poly.type
_entity_poly.pdbx_seq_one_letter_code
_entity_poly.pdbx_strand_id
1 'polypeptide(L)'
;MKILFICTAHNSLSQRLYLSLAQLHAVTVEYALSDKAMREAAHLAKPDLIICPFLTTRVPVDIYEEYMTLIIHPGPPGDAGPSSLDWVLMGDDGSESDPALLLQKHTLSEKGRPYWGVTVLQAEDQFDAGPVWAYEQFSIDIDEPGLTKSALYRGSVTRAAVSACLAAVDRINSAAYQSAPLTPPLTPGSSPCPSPVYRAIHPGLKANAHFKEMSVGLQKPFLGGPTHHRPLLKAAQRDFNVYTNNAKEISRRIRCSDSQPGCLSSVLGQSMYIYGGTIEEGAWIASSKAAPGSIVAVRDEAVCFRTTDKRGIWITHVRRVKKKTDAKLWPKVPAVSGLREVGLLNESSIAKLSMPYATQKWAKSPHSTNQDIWVDFLPVEDGNAGSSRVAYVYSDFYNGAMSTSQCEKLIEALEFVLETHTPQRPLAAVAMMGGAGYFSNGIHLNVIEAAADPALESWNNINRINDVVYYLLHEFPSRNILTFAGIRGNAAAGGVALATACDCVVAGADVVLNPAYRALGLYGSEYHSVSYFGRCGSEGGRRLLREMTPISAYDARSMGVVDHVLPGNGPLLDTRIRSHVKAVVRSMGSSRTGSTRYLPGAWKAHADLTPTGLARARAMELGEMSQDFWSPRSVRYHTRRGAFVRKMKATSTPLRFAKHRRGGTGEEPLKLDEEETENFDSVEYFTKKTAQQYQTRLTEELVSQFKHSAQLEDRSSIGVAITDDAPVIKAQGQGPIFACYYGA
;
A
#
# COMPACT_ATOMS: atom_id res chain seq x y z
N MET A 1 -10.70 24.27 -9.80
CA MET A 1 -11.13 24.32 -8.39
C MET A 1 -9.96 24.15 -7.44
N LYS A 2 -10.10 24.65 -6.22
CA LYS A 2 -9.36 24.26 -5.02
C LYS A 2 -10.07 23.08 -4.36
N ILE A 3 -9.41 21.94 -4.27
CA ILE A 3 -9.95 20.72 -3.67
C ILE A 3 -9.16 20.41 -2.39
N LEU A 4 -9.88 20.27 -1.28
CA LEU A 4 -9.32 19.77 -0.03
C LEU A 4 -9.68 18.29 0.13
N PHE A 5 -8.65 17.45 0.28
CA PHE A 5 -8.84 16.09 0.74
C PHE A 5 -8.83 16.04 2.26
N ILE A 6 -9.86 15.46 2.86
CA ILE A 6 -9.85 15.08 4.28
C ILE A 6 -9.77 13.55 4.34
N CYS A 7 -8.68 13.01 4.89
CA CYS A 7 -8.49 11.56 4.95
C CYS A 7 -7.86 11.11 6.27
N THR A 8 -8.15 9.89 6.73
CA THR A 8 -7.45 9.31 7.88
C THR A 8 -5.97 9.07 7.59
N ALA A 9 -5.63 8.76 6.34
CA ALA A 9 -4.26 8.63 5.86
C ALA A 9 -4.20 8.87 4.35
N HIS A 10 -3.05 9.32 3.84
CA HIS A 10 -2.81 9.43 2.40
C HIS A 10 -2.50 8.05 1.78
N ASN A 11 -3.51 7.16 1.78
CA ASN A 11 -3.43 5.79 1.31
C ASN A 11 -3.43 5.67 -0.23
N SER A 12 -3.36 4.44 -0.76
CA SER A 12 -3.30 4.17 -2.20
C SER A 12 -4.43 4.81 -3.02
N LEU A 13 -5.66 4.79 -2.51
CA LEU A 13 -6.81 5.40 -3.19
C LEU A 13 -6.67 6.93 -3.24
N SER A 14 -6.39 7.55 -2.10
CA SER A 14 -6.21 9.01 -2.05
C SER A 14 -5.02 9.48 -2.89
N GLN A 15 -3.93 8.71 -2.99
CA GLN A 15 -2.83 9.03 -3.90
C GLN A 15 -3.24 8.94 -5.37
N ARG A 16 -3.99 7.89 -5.76
CA ARG A 16 -4.48 7.73 -7.13
C ARG A 16 -5.41 8.89 -7.51
N LEU A 17 -6.34 9.26 -6.64
CA LEU A 17 -7.24 10.40 -6.84
C LEU A 17 -6.50 11.73 -6.86
N TYR A 18 -5.50 11.92 -5.99
CA TYR A 18 -4.63 13.10 -6.02
C TYR A 18 -3.97 13.24 -7.38
N LEU A 19 -3.36 12.17 -7.90
CA LEU A 19 -2.70 12.17 -9.21
C LEU A 19 -3.67 12.45 -10.37
N SER A 20 -4.91 11.96 -10.30
CA SER A 20 -5.92 12.22 -11.32
C SER A 20 -6.46 13.65 -11.27
N LEU A 21 -6.79 14.17 -10.09
CA LEU A 21 -7.39 15.50 -9.93
C LEU A 21 -6.36 16.63 -10.03
N ALA A 22 -5.11 16.40 -9.61
CA ALA A 22 -4.05 17.42 -9.64
C ALA A 22 -3.67 17.84 -11.07
N GLN A 23 -4.06 17.08 -12.10
CA GLN A 23 -3.87 17.46 -13.50
C GLN A 23 -4.67 18.71 -13.90
N LEU A 24 -5.84 18.92 -13.28
CA LEU A 24 -6.78 19.98 -13.63
C LEU A 24 -7.17 20.88 -12.45
N HIS A 25 -6.79 20.51 -11.22
CA HIS A 25 -7.24 21.16 -10.00
C HIS A 25 -6.10 21.36 -8.98
N ALA A 26 -6.22 22.39 -8.15
CA ALA A 26 -5.31 22.59 -7.03
C ALA A 26 -5.75 21.70 -5.86
N VAL A 27 -5.02 20.62 -5.62
CA VAL A 27 -5.34 19.66 -4.54
C VAL A 27 -4.38 19.84 -3.35
N THR A 28 -4.94 19.94 -2.15
CA THR A 28 -4.25 19.86 -0.86
C THR A 28 -4.88 18.78 0.01
N VAL A 29 -4.12 18.19 0.92
CA VAL A 29 -4.57 17.09 1.79
C VAL A 29 -4.45 17.51 3.25
N GLU A 30 -5.42 17.12 4.06
CA GLU A 30 -5.39 17.18 5.52
C GLU A 30 -5.74 15.81 6.11
N TYR A 31 -5.00 15.41 7.16
CA TYR A 31 -5.36 14.26 7.95
C TYR A 31 -6.50 14.56 8.93
N ALA A 32 -7.48 13.66 8.99
CA ALA A 32 -8.59 13.69 9.92
C ALA A 32 -8.14 13.33 11.36
N LEU A 33 -7.28 14.18 11.94
CA LEU A 33 -6.66 13.95 13.26
C LEU A 33 -7.60 14.29 14.42
N SER A 34 -8.38 15.35 14.26
CA SER A 34 -9.41 15.81 15.19
C SER A 34 -10.38 16.75 14.48
N ASP A 35 -11.56 16.97 15.07
CA ASP A 35 -12.54 17.93 14.54
C ASP A 35 -11.95 19.34 14.42
N LYS A 36 -11.13 19.76 15.40
CA LYS A 36 -10.43 21.06 15.37
C LYS A 36 -9.50 21.16 14.16
N ALA A 37 -8.70 20.12 13.91
CA ALA A 37 -7.76 20.11 12.79
C ALA A 37 -8.49 20.17 11.43
N MET A 38 -9.59 19.43 11.29
CA MET A 38 -10.40 19.45 10.06
C MET A 38 -11.02 20.84 9.79
N ARG A 39 -11.59 21.47 10.83
CA ARG A 39 -12.15 22.84 10.72
C ARG A 39 -11.09 23.86 10.36
N GLU A 40 -9.94 23.81 11.02
CA GLU A 40 -8.82 24.71 10.75
C GLU A 40 -8.33 24.55 9.30
N ALA A 41 -8.20 23.31 8.82
CA ALA A 41 -7.79 23.05 7.45
C ALA A 41 -8.80 23.55 6.43
N ALA A 42 -10.11 23.37 6.66
CA ALA A 42 -11.15 23.93 5.80
C ALA A 42 -11.08 25.46 5.74
N HIS A 43 -10.96 26.12 6.90
CA HIS A 43 -10.83 27.57 7.00
C HIS A 43 -9.56 28.13 6.31
N LEU A 44 -8.43 27.43 6.45
CA LEU A 44 -7.16 27.82 5.82
C LEU A 44 -7.19 27.57 4.30
N ALA A 45 -7.69 26.42 3.87
CA ALA A 45 -7.69 26.03 2.46
C ALA A 45 -8.73 26.80 1.64
N LYS A 46 -9.85 27.19 2.26
CA LYS A 46 -11.03 27.78 1.60
C LYS A 46 -11.38 27.02 0.31
N PRO A 47 -11.66 25.71 0.42
CA PRO A 47 -11.85 24.86 -0.75
C PRO A 47 -13.15 25.20 -1.49
N ASP A 48 -13.15 24.98 -2.81
CA ASP A 48 -14.41 24.98 -3.58
C ASP A 48 -15.16 23.66 -3.35
N LEU A 49 -14.41 22.57 -3.11
CA LEU A 49 -14.94 21.22 -2.91
C LEU A 49 -14.08 20.44 -1.90
N ILE A 50 -14.72 19.73 -0.98
CA ILE A 50 -14.06 18.77 -0.10
C ILE A 50 -14.34 17.34 -0.60
N ILE A 51 -13.30 16.52 -0.68
CA ILE A 51 -13.42 15.10 -1.02
C ILE A 51 -12.80 14.28 0.11
N CYS A 52 -13.48 13.22 0.51
CA CYS A 52 -13.05 12.32 1.58
C CYS A 52 -12.82 10.91 1.02
N PRO A 53 -11.62 10.62 0.46
CA PRO A 53 -11.34 9.32 -0.15
C PRO A 53 -11.28 8.15 0.83
N PHE A 54 -10.97 8.43 2.10
CA PHE A 54 -10.77 7.42 3.12
C PHE A 54 -10.91 8.03 4.51
N LEU A 55 -11.98 7.69 5.24
CA LEU A 55 -12.24 8.15 6.59
C LEU A 55 -12.50 7.00 7.55
N THR A 56 -12.08 7.20 8.80
CA THR A 56 -12.40 6.36 9.96
C THR A 56 -13.12 7.13 11.07
N THR A 57 -13.40 8.41 10.81
CA THR A 57 -14.06 9.34 11.72
C THR A 57 -15.09 10.14 10.91
N ARG A 58 -16.10 10.69 11.59
CA ARG A 58 -17.08 11.55 10.93
C ARG A 58 -16.44 12.89 10.55
N VAL A 59 -16.97 13.50 9.50
CA VAL A 59 -16.70 14.91 9.21
C VAL A 59 -17.61 15.75 10.12
N PRO A 60 -17.09 16.80 10.78
CA PRO A 60 -17.91 17.71 11.57
C PRO A 60 -19.04 18.35 10.77
N VAL A 61 -20.21 18.50 11.41
CA VAL A 61 -21.45 18.98 10.79
C VAL A 61 -21.27 20.31 10.09
N ASP A 62 -20.65 21.26 10.78
CA ASP A 62 -20.39 22.61 10.30
C ASP A 62 -19.53 22.64 9.03
N ILE A 63 -18.66 21.65 8.80
CA ILE A 63 -17.86 21.59 7.57
C ILE A 63 -18.72 21.25 6.36
N TYR A 64 -19.59 20.24 6.45
CA TYR A 64 -20.40 19.82 5.30
C TYR A 64 -21.67 20.67 5.11
N GLU A 65 -22.06 21.45 6.11
CA GLU A 65 -23.08 22.51 5.98
C GLU A 65 -22.51 23.78 5.30
N GLU A 66 -21.21 24.06 5.45
CA GLU A 66 -20.56 25.21 4.81
C GLU A 66 -19.99 24.88 3.41
N TYR A 67 -19.30 23.73 3.28
CA TYR A 67 -18.63 23.32 2.05
C TYR A 67 -19.25 22.06 1.47
N MET A 68 -19.45 22.02 0.14
CA MET A 68 -19.85 20.77 -0.49
C MET A 68 -18.78 19.71 -0.24
N THR A 69 -19.18 18.63 0.41
CA THR A 69 -18.29 17.58 0.91
C THR A 69 -18.73 16.23 0.36
N LEU A 70 -17.84 15.55 -0.36
CA LEU A 70 -18.10 14.23 -0.94
C LEU A 70 -17.39 13.13 -0.16
N ILE A 71 -18.10 12.04 0.12
CA ILE A 71 -17.60 10.81 0.71
C ILE A 71 -17.48 9.76 -0.40
N ILE A 72 -16.34 9.07 -0.45
CA ILE A 72 -16.15 7.91 -1.32
C ILE A 72 -16.44 6.66 -0.51
N HIS A 73 -17.59 6.05 -0.78
CA HIS A 73 -18.05 4.84 -0.13
C HIS A 73 -17.70 3.61 -0.98
N PRO A 74 -16.95 2.60 -0.46
CA PRO A 74 -16.57 1.40 -1.21
C PRO A 74 -17.72 0.37 -1.31
N GLY A 75 -18.92 0.86 -1.59
CA GLY A 75 -20.13 0.09 -1.85
C GLY A 75 -20.99 0.73 -2.94
N PRO A 76 -21.83 -0.05 -3.64
CA PRO A 76 -22.80 0.44 -4.61
C PRO A 76 -23.90 1.30 -3.94
N PRO A 77 -24.74 2.03 -4.70
CA PRO A 77 -25.83 2.81 -4.13
C PRO A 77 -26.74 1.98 -3.22
N GLY A 78 -27.09 2.52 -2.06
CA GLY A 78 -27.91 1.88 -1.03
C GLY A 78 -27.16 0.92 -0.10
N ASP A 79 -25.90 0.58 -0.41
CA ASP A 79 -24.99 -0.02 0.57
C ASP A 79 -24.48 1.08 1.50
N ALA A 80 -24.42 0.80 2.79
CA ALA A 80 -23.98 1.75 3.81
C ALA A 80 -23.28 1.03 4.95
N GLY A 81 -22.28 1.68 5.55
CA GLY A 81 -21.63 1.18 6.76
C GLY A 81 -20.13 0.91 6.63
N PRO A 82 -19.43 0.73 7.76
CA PRO A 82 -17.97 0.77 7.82
C PRO A 82 -17.25 -0.51 7.38
N SER A 83 -17.96 -1.52 6.86
CA SER A 83 -17.40 -2.85 6.56
C SER A 83 -17.91 -3.46 5.24
N SER A 84 -18.35 -2.64 4.29
CA SER A 84 -18.92 -3.06 3.00
C SER A 84 -18.09 -4.12 2.28
N LEU A 85 -16.77 -3.89 2.13
CA LEU A 85 -15.88 -4.85 1.48
C LEU A 85 -15.69 -6.15 2.29
N ASP A 86 -15.75 -6.06 3.61
CA ASP A 86 -15.65 -7.23 4.48
C ASP A 86 -16.87 -8.14 4.31
N TRP A 87 -18.08 -7.56 4.28
CA TRP A 87 -19.33 -8.29 4.11
C TRP A 87 -19.41 -8.98 2.75
N VAL A 88 -19.18 -8.25 1.66
CA VAL A 88 -19.25 -8.85 0.31
C VAL A 88 -18.22 -9.97 0.14
N LEU A 89 -16.99 -9.81 0.63
CA LEU A 89 -15.96 -10.86 0.54
C LEU A 89 -16.21 -12.04 1.49
N MET A 90 -16.94 -11.83 2.59
CA MET A 90 -17.36 -12.93 3.45
C MET A 90 -18.42 -13.81 2.75
N GLY A 91 -19.18 -13.26 1.81
CA GLY A 91 -20.19 -13.95 1.02
C GLY A 91 -21.60 -13.34 1.13
N ASP A 92 -21.73 -12.08 1.53
CA ASP A 92 -23.02 -11.38 1.54
C ASP A 92 -23.50 -11.07 0.11
N ASP A 93 -24.63 -11.68 -0.28
CA ASP A 93 -25.28 -11.47 -1.57
C ASP A 93 -26.51 -10.56 -1.53
N GLY A 94 -26.87 -10.04 -0.35
CA GLY A 94 -28.01 -9.15 -0.16
C GLY A 94 -29.37 -9.82 -0.11
N SER A 95 -29.43 -11.16 -0.23
CA SER A 95 -30.68 -11.91 -0.08
C SER A 95 -31.27 -11.77 1.33
N GLU A 96 -30.41 -11.57 2.33
CA GLU A 96 -30.79 -11.34 3.72
C GLU A 96 -30.63 -9.87 4.11
N SER A 97 -31.70 -9.29 4.64
CA SER A 97 -31.68 -7.90 5.10
C SER A 97 -31.15 -7.79 6.53
N ASP A 98 -31.42 -8.78 7.40
CA ASP A 98 -30.98 -8.78 8.79
C ASP A 98 -29.53 -9.29 8.92
N PRO A 99 -28.56 -8.43 9.32
CA PRO A 99 -27.17 -8.85 9.49
C PRO A 99 -26.98 -9.89 10.59
N ALA A 100 -27.86 -9.97 11.60
CA ALA A 100 -27.76 -10.98 12.65
C ALA A 100 -28.13 -12.37 12.11
N LEU A 101 -29.19 -12.48 11.31
CA LEU A 101 -29.57 -13.73 10.64
C LEU A 101 -28.49 -14.17 9.64
N LEU A 102 -27.89 -13.22 8.91
CA LEU A 102 -26.83 -13.52 7.96
C LEU A 102 -25.61 -14.17 8.64
N LEU A 103 -25.24 -13.70 9.84
CA LEU A 103 -24.12 -14.25 10.61
C LEU A 103 -24.43 -15.59 11.29
N GLN A 104 -25.71 -15.88 11.55
CA GLN A 104 -26.13 -17.18 12.11
C GLN A 104 -26.11 -18.29 11.05
N LYS A 105 -26.20 -17.96 9.76
CA LYS A 105 -26.11 -18.95 8.68
C LYS A 105 -24.73 -19.60 8.71
N HIS A 106 -24.70 -20.93 8.85
CA HIS A 106 -23.46 -21.72 8.81
C HIS A 106 -22.71 -21.55 7.48
N THR A 107 -23.47 -21.34 6.40
CA THR A 107 -22.95 -21.14 5.04
C THR A 107 -23.53 -19.86 4.46
N LEU A 108 -22.64 -18.90 4.14
CA LEU A 108 -22.97 -17.71 3.36
C LEU A 108 -23.09 -18.09 1.87
N SER A 109 -23.56 -17.16 1.03
CA SER A 109 -23.82 -17.39 -0.40
C SER A 109 -22.74 -18.24 -1.07
N GLU A 110 -23.14 -19.29 -1.80
CA GLU A 110 -22.18 -20.19 -2.45
C GLU A 110 -21.31 -19.45 -3.48
N LYS A 111 -21.90 -18.50 -4.21
CA LYS A 111 -21.26 -17.72 -5.28
C LYS A 111 -20.97 -16.27 -4.92
N GLY A 112 -21.66 -15.70 -3.93
CA GLY A 112 -21.62 -14.27 -3.66
C GLY A 112 -22.28 -13.46 -4.78
N ARG A 113 -22.05 -12.14 -4.78
CA ARG A 113 -22.58 -11.23 -5.81
C ARG A 113 -21.70 -11.25 -7.06
N PRO A 114 -22.28 -11.15 -8.27
CA PRO A 114 -21.50 -11.05 -9.50
C PRO A 114 -20.90 -9.65 -9.73
N TYR A 115 -21.43 -8.63 -9.06
CA TYR A 115 -20.99 -7.24 -9.17
C TYR A 115 -20.90 -6.58 -7.80
N TRP A 116 -19.96 -5.64 -7.68
CA TRP A 116 -19.87 -4.68 -6.59
C TRP A 116 -19.67 -3.26 -7.16
N GLY A 117 -19.57 -2.26 -6.30
CA GLY A 117 -19.45 -0.88 -6.76
C GLY A 117 -18.84 0.07 -5.74
N VAL A 118 -18.69 1.32 -6.18
CA VAL A 118 -18.23 2.46 -5.38
C VAL A 118 -19.15 3.63 -5.65
N THR A 119 -19.55 4.31 -4.58
CA THR A 119 -20.46 5.45 -4.64
C THR A 119 -19.73 6.70 -4.15
N VAL A 120 -19.92 7.81 -4.87
CA VAL A 120 -19.50 9.15 -4.45
C VAL A 120 -20.75 9.91 -4.08
N LEU A 121 -20.93 10.10 -2.77
CA LEU A 121 -22.12 10.69 -2.17
C LEU A 121 -21.78 11.95 -1.39
N GLN A 122 -22.73 12.87 -1.30
CA GLN A 122 -22.59 14.07 -0.48
C GLN A 122 -22.72 13.71 1.01
N ALA A 123 -21.90 14.31 1.86
CA ALA A 123 -21.98 14.14 3.30
C ALA A 123 -23.27 14.76 3.85
N GLU A 124 -23.96 14.01 4.72
CA GLU A 124 -25.12 14.42 5.50
C GLU A 124 -25.05 13.79 6.92
N ASP A 125 -26.05 14.07 7.77
CA ASP A 125 -26.09 13.56 9.15
C ASP A 125 -26.21 12.02 9.21
N GLN A 126 -27.00 11.43 8.30
CA GLN A 126 -27.15 9.98 8.21
C GLN A 126 -25.98 9.33 7.44
N PHE A 127 -25.49 8.21 7.98
CA PHE A 127 -24.32 7.52 7.46
C PHE A 127 -24.56 6.97 6.05
N ASP A 128 -23.70 7.37 5.09
CA ASP A 128 -23.74 6.97 3.68
C ASP A 128 -25.13 7.13 2.99
N ALA A 129 -25.96 8.06 3.48
CA ALA A 129 -27.34 8.23 3.01
C ALA A 129 -27.55 9.47 2.12
N GLY A 130 -26.53 10.32 1.97
CA GLY A 130 -26.65 11.57 1.24
C GLY A 130 -26.78 11.40 -0.28
N PRO A 131 -27.08 12.49 -1.00
CA PRO A 131 -27.25 12.49 -2.46
C PRO A 131 -26.07 11.88 -3.21
N VAL A 132 -26.35 10.94 -4.12
CA VAL A 132 -25.33 10.31 -4.96
C VAL A 132 -25.01 11.21 -6.15
N TRP A 133 -23.75 11.63 -6.25
CA TRP A 133 -23.24 12.40 -7.38
C TRP A 133 -22.74 11.52 -8.52
N ALA A 134 -22.21 10.34 -8.20
CA ALA A 134 -21.88 9.30 -9.16
C ALA A 134 -21.69 7.96 -8.46
N TYR A 135 -21.88 6.87 -9.19
CA TYR A 135 -21.35 5.57 -8.79
C TYR A 135 -20.80 4.82 -10.00
N GLU A 136 -19.89 3.90 -9.73
CA GLU A 136 -19.37 2.97 -10.73
C GLU A 136 -19.47 1.54 -10.20
N GLN A 137 -19.60 0.58 -11.11
CA GLN A 137 -19.70 -0.84 -10.78
C GLN A 137 -18.68 -1.69 -11.55
N PHE A 138 -18.36 -2.86 -11.00
CA PHE A 138 -17.41 -3.80 -11.59
C PHE A 138 -17.80 -5.23 -11.24
N SER A 139 -17.42 -6.18 -12.10
CA SER A 139 -17.61 -7.60 -11.82
C SER A 139 -16.65 -8.06 -10.71
N ILE A 140 -17.13 -8.96 -9.86
CA ILE A 140 -16.36 -9.55 -8.78
C ILE A 140 -16.59 -11.06 -8.73
N ASP A 141 -15.53 -11.82 -8.54
CA ASP A 141 -15.57 -13.21 -8.10
C ASP A 141 -14.87 -13.27 -6.74
N ILE A 142 -15.64 -13.43 -5.66
CA ILE A 142 -15.10 -13.43 -4.30
C ILE A 142 -14.21 -14.65 -4.01
N ASP A 143 -14.22 -15.66 -4.88
CA ASP A 143 -13.41 -16.87 -4.78
C ASP A 143 -12.23 -16.89 -5.76
N GLU A 144 -12.03 -15.82 -6.52
CA GLU A 144 -10.85 -15.67 -7.38
C GLU A 144 -9.56 -15.91 -6.56
N PRO A 145 -8.67 -16.81 -7.02
CA PRO A 145 -7.42 -17.11 -6.32
C PRO A 145 -6.60 -15.84 -6.07
N GLY A 146 -6.22 -15.62 -4.80
CA GLY A 146 -5.43 -14.47 -4.38
C GLY A 146 -6.21 -13.18 -4.12
N LEU A 147 -7.53 -13.14 -4.36
CA LEU A 147 -8.33 -11.95 -4.08
C LEU A 147 -8.46 -11.71 -2.57
N THR A 148 -7.82 -10.68 -2.04
CA THR A 148 -8.01 -10.20 -0.66
C THR A 148 -8.78 -8.89 -0.65
N LYS A 149 -9.28 -8.47 0.53
CA LYS A 149 -9.86 -7.12 0.66
C LYS A 149 -8.91 -6.03 0.20
N SER A 150 -7.62 -6.15 0.52
CA SER A 150 -6.61 -5.19 0.09
C SER A 150 -6.35 -5.22 -1.42
N ALA A 151 -6.38 -6.40 -2.05
CA ALA A 151 -6.27 -6.54 -3.50
C ALA A 151 -7.49 -5.94 -4.22
N LEU A 152 -8.70 -6.23 -3.73
CA LEU A 152 -9.94 -5.65 -4.24
C LEU A 152 -9.94 -4.11 -4.12
N TYR A 153 -9.52 -3.60 -2.95
CA TYR A 153 -9.44 -2.17 -2.66
C TYR A 153 -8.49 -1.45 -3.64
N ARG A 154 -7.28 -1.98 -3.84
CA ARG A 154 -6.27 -1.41 -4.75
C ARG A 154 -6.59 -1.62 -6.24
N GLY A 155 -7.35 -2.68 -6.56
CA GLY A 155 -7.76 -3.02 -7.91
C GLY A 155 -9.06 -2.34 -8.29
N SER A 156 -10.13 -3.12 -8.36
CA SER A 156 -11.41 -2.69 -8.94
C SER A 156 -12.07 -1.54 -8.18
N VAL A 157 -11.98 -1.52 -6.85
CA VAL A 157 -12.53 -0.41 -6.03
C VAL A 157 -11.83 0.90 -6.35
N THR A 158 -10.49 0.92 -6.40
CA THR A 158 -9.76 2.16 -6.71
C THR A 158 -10.07 2.67 -8.12
N ARG A 159 -10.15 1.79 -9.13
CA ARG A 159 -10.52 2.20 -10.49
C ARG A 159 -11.95 2.75 -10.56
N ALA A 160 -12.90 2.08 -9.93
CA ALA A 160 -14.29 2.54 -9.85
C ALA A 160 -14.42 3.86 -9.10
N ALA A 161 -13.69 4.04 -8.00
CA ALA A 161 -13.64 5.27 -7.23
C ALA A 161 -13.10 6.44 -8.05
N VAL A 162 -12.04 6.25 -8.85
CA VAL A 162 -11.51 7.29 -9.74
C VAL A 162 -12.54 7.66 -10.82
N SER A 163 -13.14 6.67 -11.49
CA SER A 163 -14.19 6.89 -12.50
C SER A 163 -15.36 7.70 -11.92
N ALA A 164 -15.91 7.24 -10.79
CA ALA A 164 -17.02 7.89 -10.13
C ALA A 164 -16.66 9.29 -9.60
N CYS A 165 -15.45 9.47 -9.03
CA CYS A 165 -15.03 10.77 -8.50
C CYS A 165 -14.84 11.81 -9.59
N LEU A 166 -14.21 11.46 -10.72
CA LEU A 166 -14.07 12.37 -11.86
C LEU A 166 -15.44 12.76 -12.41
N ALA A 167 -16.34 11.78 -12.60
CA ALA A 167 -17.69 12.05 -13.05
C ALA A 167 -18.48 12.93 -12.07
N ALA A 168 -18.35 12.71 -10.76
CA ALA A 168 -18.98 13.54 -9.73
C ALA A 168 -18.49 14.98 -9.80
N VAL A 169 -17.18 15.19 -9.92
CA VAL A 169 -16.57 16.51 -10.09
C VAL A 169 -17.11 17.23 -11.35
N ASP A 170 -17.18 16.54 -12.49
CA ASP A 170 -17.68 17.12 -13.73
C ASP A 170 -19.18 17.47 -13.65
N ARG A 171 -19.97 16.62 -12.99
CA ARG A 171 -21.40 16.85 -12.76
C ARG A 171 -21.63 18.04 -11.82
N ILE A 172 -20.82 18.18 -10.78
CA ILE A 172 -20.84 19.34 -9.87
C ILE A 172 -20.51 20.62 -10.63
N ASN A 173 -19.44 20.61 -11.42
CA ASN A 173 -19.07 21.78 -12.23
C ASN A 173 -20.19 22.17 -13.19
N SER A 174 -20.82 21.18 -13.82
CA SER A 174 -21.95 21.40 -14.74
C SER A 174 -23.17 21.99 -14.01
N ALA A 175 -23.52 21.45 -12.84
CA ALA A 175 -24.63 21.95 -12.02
C ALA A 175 -24.37 23.38 -11.51
N ALA A 176 -23.14 23.64 -11.04
CA ALA A 176 -22.72 24.96 -10.59
C ALA A 176 -22.80 25.98 -11.74
N TYR A 177 -22.35 25.62 -12.94
CA TYR A 177 -22.45 26.46 -14.13
C TYR A 177 -23.90 26.80 -14.49
N GLN A 178 -24.81 25.83 -14.41
CA GLN A 178 -26.24 26.05 -14.69
C GLN A 178 -26.94 26.91 -13.62
N SER A 179 -26.46 26.84 -12.37
CA SER A 179 -27.00 27.62 -11.25
C SER A 179 -26.42 29.03 -11.10
N ALA A 180 -25.31 29.32 -11.78
CA ALA A 180 -24.62 30.60 -11.67
C ALA A 180 -25.48 31.74 -12.26
N PRO A 181 -25.55 32.92 -11.62
CA PRO A 181 -26.24 34.07 -12.18
C PRO A 181 -25.67 34.44 -13.54
N LEU A 182 -26.54 34.79 -14.51
CA LEU A 182 -26.14 35.33 -15.81
C LEU A 182 -25.53 36.74 -15.64
N THR A 183 -24.29 36.82 -15.19
CA THR A 183 -23.50 38.07 -15.27
C THR A 183 -22.66 38.07 -16.55
N PRO A 184 -22.57 39.20 -17.28
CA PRO A 184 -21.74 39.29 -18.49
C PRO A 184 -20.28 38.96 -18.17
N PRO A 185 -19.53 38.39 -19.14
CA PRO A 185 -18.15 37.99 -18.92
C PRO A 185 -17.30 39.19 -18.51
N LEU A 186 -16.50 39.03 -17.45
CA LEU A 186 -15.52 40.03 -17.05
C LEU A 186 -14.49 40.22 -18.17
N THR A 187 -14.13 41.47 -18.44
CA THR A 187 -13.13 41.87 -19.42
C THR A 187 -11.83 41.08 -19.20
N PRO A 188 -11.20 40.49 -20.23
CA PRO A 188 -9.98 39.71 -20.04
C PRO A 188 -8.87 40.55 -19.41
N GLY A 189 -8.32 40.10 -18.28
CA GLY A 189 -7.03 40.60 -17.77
C GLY A 189 -7.01 41.32 -16.41
N SER A 190 -8.10 41.40 -15.64
CA SER A 190 -8.10 42.21 -14.40
C SER A 190 -8.77 41.60 -13.16
N SER A 191 -8.69 40.28 -12.94
CA SER A 191 -9.06 39.76 -11.61
C SER A 191 -8.28 38.51 -11.18
N PRO A 192 -7.72 38.48 -9.95
CA PRO A 192 -7.24 37.26 -9.29
C PRO A 192 -8.40 36.43 -8.68
N CYS A 193 -9.66 36.78 -8.96
CA CYS A 193 -10.82 36.05 -8.46
C CYS A 193 -11.02 34.70 -9.17
N PRO A 194 -11.34 33.61 -8.45
CA PRO A 194 -11.81 32.38 -9.10
C PRO A 194 -13.10 32.69 -9.90
N SER A 195 -13.24 32.04 -11.06
CA SER A 195 -14.40 32.16 -11.95
C SER A 195 -15.73 32.21 -11.17
N PRO A 196 -16.72 33.05 -11.55
CA PRO A 196 -18.03 33.12 -10.91
C PRO A 196 -18.69 31.75 -10.72
N VAL A 197 -18.37 30.79 -11.61
CA VAL A 197 -18.85 29.41 -11.61
C VAL A 197 -18.46 28.64 -10.33
N TYR A 198 -17.26 28.86 -9.79
CA TYR A 198 -16.82 28.13 -8.60
C TYR A 198 -17.48 28.64 -7.31
N ARG A 199 -17.91 29.92 -7.28
CA ARG A 199 -18.70 30.47 -6.16
C ARG A 199 -20.10 29.86 -6.07
N ALA A 200 -20.58 29.24 -7.14
CA ALA A 200 -21.87 28.55 -7.17
C ALA A 200 -21.79 27.10 -6.64
N ILE A 201 -20.59 26.62 -6.25
CA ILE A 201 -20.43 25.30 -5.62
C ILE A 201 -20.74 25.43 -4.12
N HIS A 202 -21.88 24.87 -3.69
CA HIS A 202 -22.31 24.89 -2.29
C HIS A 202 -23.13 23.63 -1.95
N PRO A 203 -23.30 23.26 -0.66
CA PRO A 203 -24.03 22.05 -0.24
C PRO A 203 -25.49 21.93 -0.71
N GLY A 204 -26.10 23.06 -1.10
CA GLY A 204 -27.49 23.09 -1.59
C GLY A 204 -27.65 22.74 -3.07
N LEU A 205 -26.56 22.49 -3.81
CA LEU A 205 -26.64 22.01 -5.19
C LEU A 205 -27.33 20.65 -5.25
N LYS A 206 -28.28 20.50 -6.18
CA LYS A 206 -29.07 19.27 -6.30
C LYS A 206 -28.44 18.29 -7.27
N ALA A 207 -28.09 17.10 -6.77
CA ALA A 207 -27.73 15.98 -7.61
C ALA A 207 -28.94 15.50 -8.44
N ASN A 208 -28.71 15.13 -9.69
CA ASN A 208 -29.75 14.54 -10.53
C ASN A 208 -30.09 13.14 -9.98
N ALA A 209 -31.38 12.84 -9.80
CA ALA A 209 -31.86 11.54 -9.31
C ALA A 209 -31.33 10.36 -10.13
N HIS A 210 -31.10 10.54 -11.43
CA HIS A 210 -30.56 9.51 -12.32
C HIS A 210 -29.13 9.06 -11.96
N PHE A 211 -28.35 9.90 -11.26
CA PHE A 211 -26.97 9.58 -10.90
C PHE A 211 -26.85 8.44 -9.90
N LYS A 212 -27.89 8.17 -9.10
CA LYS A 212 -27.95 6.99 -8.22
C LYS A 212 -28.45 5.74 -8.94
N GLU A 213 -29.12 5.91 -10.09
CA GLU A 213 -29.75 4.81 -10.83
C GLU A 213 -28.78 4.20 -11.84
N MET A 214 -27.96 5.00 -12.52
CA MET A 214 -27.08 4.51 -13.60
C MET A 214 -25.60 4.68 -13.30
N SER A 215 -24.85 3.59 -13.40
CA SER A 215 -23.39 3.59 -13.25
C SER A 215 -22.72 4.41 -14.34
N VAL A 216 -21.63 5.10 -14.02
CA VAL A 216 -20.88 5.96 -14.94
C VAL A 216 -20.47 5.23 -16.23
N GLY A 217 -19.76 4.11 -16.13
CA GLY A 217 -19.20 3.43 -17.30
C GLY A 217 -20.24 2.61 -18.08
N LEU A 218 -20.99 1.75 -17.39
CA LEU A 218 -21.91 0.81 -18.05
C LEU A 218 -23.26 1.42 -18.41
N GLN A 219 -23.63 2.59 -17.86
CA GLN A 219 -24.96 3.18 -18.00
C GLN A 219 -26.06 2.14 -17.73
N LYS A 220 -25.95 1.44 -16.61
CA LYS A 220 -26.89 0.40 -16.16
C LYS A 220 -27.18 0.57 -14.67
N PRO A 221 -28.34 0.08 -14.20
CA PRO A 221 -28.57 -0.16 -12.78
C PRO A 221 -27.51 -1.06 -12.16
N PHE A 222 -27.40 -1.04 -10.83
CA PHE A 222 -26.50 -1.94 -10.13
C PHE A 222 -26.86 -3.41 -10.40
N LEU A 223 -25.88 -4.17 -10.90
CA LEU A 223 -26.07 -5.55 -11.36
C LEU A 223 -25.82 -6.60 -10.26
N GLY A 224 -25.52 -6.18 -9.03
CA GLY A 224 -25.17 -7.08 -7.92
C GLY A 224 -26.31 -7.39 -6.96
N GLY A 225 -27.55 -7.04 -7.29
CA GLY A 225 -28.75 -7.32 -6.48
C GLY A 225 -29.00 -6.31 -5.35
N PRO A 226 -29.90 -6.62 -4.40
CA PRO A 226 -30.33 -5.70 -3.33
C PRO A 226 -29.19 -5.27 -2.41
N THR A 227 -29.14 -3.99 -2.04
CA THR A 227 -28.14 -3.42 -1.13
C THR A 227 -28.80 -3.04 0.20
N HIS A 228 -28.03 -3.06 1.28
CA HIS A 228 -28.55 -2.85 2.64
C HIS A 228 -27.52 -2.11 3.48
N HIS A 229 -27.99 -1.47 4.55
CA HIS A 229 -27.09 -0.98 5.59
C HIS A 229 -26.49 -2.15 6.38
N ARG A 230 -25.16 -2.17 6.50
CA ARG A 230 -24.41 -3.21 7.20
C ARG A 230 -23.62 -2.63 8.38
N PRO A 231 -23.75 -3.20 9.59
CA PRO A 231 -23.01 -2.72 10.74
C PRO A 231 -21.51 -3.05 10.58
N LEU A 232 -20.71 -2.51 11.50
CA LEU A 232 -19.33 -2.93 11.61
C LEU A 232 -19.26 -4.44 11.87
N LEU A 233 -18.59 -5.15 10.97
CA LEU A 233 -18.27 -6.55 11.17
C LEU A 233 -17.19 -6.65 12.25
N LYS A 234 -17.44 -7.32 13.37
CA LYS A 234 -16.52 -7.43 14.52
C LYS A 234 -15.53 -8.58 14.33
N ALA A 235 -14.39 -8.54 15.01
CA ALA A 235 -13.34 -9.56 14.86
C ALA A 235 -13.85 -10.98 15.11
N ALA A 236 -14.61 -11.19 16.19
CA ALA A 236 -15.19 -12.49 16.55
C ALA A 236 -16.19 -13.02 15.51
N GLN A 237 -16.85 -12.14 14.74
CA GLN A 237 -17.78 -12.53 13.69
C GLN A 237 -17.07 -13.00 12.41
N ARG A 238 -15.73 -12.88 12.35
CA ARG A 238 -14.91 -13.39 11.25
C ARG A 238 -14.24 -14.72 11.58
N ASP A 239 -14.35 -15.20 12.81
CA ASP A 239 -13.76 -16.47 13.20
C ASP A 239 -14.45 -17.63 12.47
N PHE A 240 -13.81 -18.79 12.48
CA PHE A 240 -14.29 -19.99 11.83
C PHE A 240 -14.04 -21.21 12.70
N ASN A 241 -14.84 -22.25 12.49
CA ASN A 241 -14.61 -23.55 13.09
C ASN A 241 -14.07 -24.50 12.03
N VAL A 242 -12.80 -24.91 12.18
CA VAL A 242 -12.10 -25.76 11.21
C VAL A 242 -12.73 -27.16 11.02
N TYR A 243 -13.58 -27.59 11.95
CA TYR A 243 -14.28 -28.87 11.89
C TYR A 243 -15.60 -28.79 11.13
N THR A 244 -16.21 -27.61 11.02
CA THR A 244 -17.51 -27.42 10.36
C THR A 244 -17.40 -26.60 9.07
N ASN A 245 -16.47 -25.66 9.00
CA ASN A 245 -16.26 -24.83 7.82
C ASN A 245 -15.30 -25.50 6.84
N ASN A 246 -15.64 -25.45 5.55
CA ASN A 246 -14.78 -25.93 4.48
C ASN A 246 -13.66 -24.92 4.16
N ALA A 247 -12.69 -25.31 3.33
CA ALA A 247 -11.55 -24.45 2.98
C ALA A 247 -11.99 -23.12 2.32
N LYS A 248 -13.05 -23.15 1.53
CA LYS A 248 -13.59 -21.97 0.84
C LYS A 248 -14.11 -20.93 1.84
N GLU A 249 -14.91 -21.35 2.81
CA GLU A 249 -15.47 -20.49 3.86
C GLU A 249 -14.40 -19.92 4.80
N ILE A 250 -13.40 -20.73 5.15
CA ILE A 250 -12.24 -20.32 5.95
C ILE A 250 -11.42 -19.28 5.18
N SER A 251 -11.12 -19.56 3.91
CA SER A 251 -10.39 -18.66 3.03
C SER A 251 -11.07 -17.29 2.93
N ARG A 252 -12.38 -17.25 2.68
CA ARG A 252 -13.15 -15.99 2.61
C ARG A 252 -13.03 -15.15 3.89
N ARG A 253 -13.14 -15.77 5.07
CA ARG A 253 -13.01 -15.09 6.37
C ARG A 253 -11.63 -14.50 6.62
N ILE A 254 -10.58 -15.21 6.20
CA ILE A 254 -9.22 -14.69 6.26
C ILE A 254 -9.04 -13.55 5.24
N ARG A 255 -9.43 -13.75 3.99
CA ARG A 255 -9.24 -12.78 2.90
C ARG A 255 -10.06 -11.50 3.06
N CYS A 256 -11.26 -11.56 3.64
CA CYS A 256 -12.09 -10.38 3.88
C CYS A 256 -11.51 -9.45 4.97
N SER A 257 -10.61 -9.97 5.81
CA SER A 257 -9.91 -9.22 6.86
C SER A 257 -8.47 -8.88 6.50
N ASP A 258 -8.00 -9.21 5.29
CA ASP A 258 -6.65 -8.92 4.82
C ASP A 258 -6.63 -7.61 3.99
N SER A 259 -5.96 -6.54 4.42
CA SER A 259 -4.82 -6.53 5.34
C SER A 259 -5.10 -6.08 6.77
N GLN A 260 -6.29 -5.54 7.03
CA GLN A 260 -6.79 -5.20 8.36
C GLN A 260 -8.27 -5.56 8.48
N PRO A 261 -8.74 -6.04 9.63
CA PRO A 261 -8.01 -6.18 10.89
C PRO A 261 -7.13 -7.45 11.01
N GLY A 262 -7.25 -8.39 10.07
CA GLY A 262 -6.80 -9.77 10.22
C GLY A 262 -7.88 -10.66 10.84
N CYS A 263 -7.85 -11.94 10.52
CA CYS A 263 -8.81 -12.90 11.07
C CYS A 263 -8.31 -13.33 12.44
N LEU A 264 -9.06 -13.03 13.49
CA LEU A 264 -8.71 -13.46 14.84
C LEU A 264 -9.12 -14.93 15.00
N SER A 265 -8.16 -15.83 15.16
CA SER A 265 -8.42 -17.25 15.30
C SER A 265 -7.37 -17.92 16.20
N SER A 266 -7.76 -19.03 16.84
CA SER A 266 -6.87 -19.88 17.64
C SER A 266 -6.49 -21.19 16.94
N VAL A 267 -6.78 -21.34 15.64
CA VAL A 267 -6.55 -22.58 14.87
C VAL A 267 -5.09 -23.07 14.93
N LEU A 268 -4.13 -22.16 15.12
CA LEU A 268 -2.70 -22.47 15.22
C LEU A 268 -2.22 -22.78 16.66
N GLY A 269 -3.15 -22.92 17.61
CA GLY A 269 -2.87 -23.27 19.02
C GLY A 269 -2.98 -22.10 20.01
N GLN A 270 -2.94 -20.85 19.54
CA GLN A 270 -3.15 -19.65 20.35
C GLN A 270 -3.89 -18.58 19.53
N SER A 271 -4.74 -17.76 20.18
CA SER A 271 -5.41 -16.64 19.54
C SER A 271 -4.41 -15.63 18.97
N MET A 272 -4.48 -15.43 17.65
CA MET A 272 -3.70 -14.44 16.91
C MET A 272 -4.47 -13.96 15.68
N TYR A 273 -4.06 -12.82 15.13
CA TYR A 273 -4.54 -12.39 13.83
C TYR A 273 -3.76 -13.11 12.74
N ILE A 274 -4.45 -13.82 11.85
CA ILE A 274 -3.88 -14.54 10.71
C ILE A 274 -4.21 -13.86 9.37
N TYR A 275 -3.32 -14.01 8.39
CA TYR A 275 -3.41 -13.40 7.05
C TYR A 275 -3.00 -14.38 5.95
N GLY A 276 -3.32 -14.04 4.70
CA GLY A 276 -3.22 -14.96 3.57
C GLY A 276 -4.56 -15.66 3.34
N GLY A 277 -4.61 -16.97 3.56
CA GLY A 277 -5.83 -17.77 3.33
C GLY A 277 -5.91 -18.37 1.93
N THR A 278 -4.76 -18.65 1.30
CA THR A 278 -4.71 -19.35 0.01
C THR A 278 -5.07 -20.82 0.22
N ILE A 279 -6.01 -21.33 -0.58
CA ILE A 279 -6.42 -22.73 -0.52
C ILE A 279 -5.36 -23.59 -1.19
N GLU A 280 -4.92 -24.65 -0.52
CA GLU A 280 -4.11 -25.71 -1.10
C GLU A 280 -5.01 -26.73 -1.81
N GLU A 281 -4.82 -26.87 -3.11
CA GLU A 281 -5.57 -27.79 -3.97
C GLU A 281 -4.73 -28.96 -4.52
N GLY A 282 -3.43 -29.01 -4.21
CA GLY A 282 -2.54 -30.07 -4.67
C GLY A 282 -2.90 -31.43 -4.07
N ALA A 283 -2.84 -32.49 -4.88
CA ALA A 283 -3.31 -33.83 -4.49
C ALA A 283 -2.66 -34.38 -3.19
N TRP A 284 -1.44 -33.94 -2.87
CA TRP A 284 -0.71 -34.33 -1.66
C TRP A 284 -1.48 -34.01 -0.37
N ILE A 285 -2.25 -32.90 -0.35
CA ILE A 285 -2.99 -32.51 0.85
C ILE A 285 -4.13 -33.49 1.11
N ALA A 286 -4.81 -33.96 0.06
CA ALA A 286 -5.91 -34.88 0.16
C ALA A 286 -5.49 -36.22 0.79
N SER A 287 -4.23 -36.62 0.58
CA SER A 287 -3.60 -37.83 1.14
C SER A 287 -3.17 -37.68 2.61
N SER A 288 -3.12 -36.45 3.15
CA SER A 288 -2.71 -36.22 4.53
C SER A 288 -3.73 -36.82 5.51
N LYS A 289 -3.21 -37.62 6.46
CA LYS A 289 -3.96 -38.23 7.57
C LYS A 289 -4.06 -37.34 8.81
N ALA A 290 -3.53 -36.12 8.76
CA ALA A 290 -3.60 -35.19 9.88
C ALA A 290 -5.05 -34.75 10.16
N ALA A 291 -5.35 -34.49 11.42
CA ALA A 291 -6.65 -33.94 11.82
C ALA A 291 -6.84 -32.51 11.29
N PRO A 292 -8.09 -32.04 11.07
CA PRO A 292 -8.36 -30.64 10.77
C PRO A 292 -7.77 -29.70 11.84
N GLY A 293 -7.18 -28.59 11.41
CA GLY A 293 -6.46 -27.63 12.25
C GLY A 293 -4.97 -27.93 12.42
N SER A 294 -4.52 -29.17 12.19
CA SER A 294 -3.09 -29.50 12.28
C SER A 294 -2.27 -28.84 11.17
N ILE A 295 -1.11 -28.30 11.53
CA ILE A 295 -0.11 -27.84 10.55
C ILE A 295 0.47 -29.06 9.85
N VAL A 296 0.40 -29.07 8.51
CA VAL A 296 0.79 -30.20 7.66
C VAL A 296 1.95 -29.90 6.72
N ALA A 297 2.26 -28.62 6.50
CA ALA A 297 3.40 -28.21 5.69
C ALA A 297 3.92 -26.83 6.09
N VAL A 298 5.20 -26.61 5.86
CA VAL A 298 5.87 -25.33 5.89
C VAL A 298 6.47 -25.09 4.52
N ARG A 299 6.17 -23.96 3.90
CA ARG A 299 6.79 -23.55 2.64
C ARG A 299 7.23 -22.12 2.78
N ASP A 300 8.50 -21.88 2.53
CA ASP A 300 9.13 -20.61 2.81
C ASP A 300 8.86 -20.20 4.26
N GLU A 301 8.28 -19.03 4.47
CA GLU A 301 7.90 -18.53 5.79
C GLU A 301 6.40 -18.72 6.12
N ALA A 302 5.68 -19.50 5.30
CA ALA A 302 4.25 -19.79 5.44
C ALA A 302 3.99 -21.19 6.02
N VAL A 303 2.84 -21.34 6.69
CA VAL A 303 2.37 -22.63 7.23
C VAL A 303 1.03 -23.02 6.62
N CYS A 304 0.83 -24.30 6.34
CA CYS A 304 -0.43 -24.84 5.84
C CYS A 304 -1.09 -25.69 6.92
N PHE A 305 -2.36 -25.42 7.24
CA PHE A 305 -3.15 -26.30 8.11
C PHE A 305 -4.25 -27.03 7.34
N ARG A 306 -4.61 -28.21 7.84
CA ARG A 306 -5.60 -29.10 7.23
C ARG A 306 -7.04 -28.65 7.49
N THR A 307 -7.93 -28.76 6.51
CA THR A 307 -9.38 -28.52 6.67
C THR A 307 -10.19 -29.82 6.60
N THR A 308 -11.45 -29.79 7.05
CA THR A 308 -12.35 -30.97 7.09
C THR A 308 -12.67 -31.55 5.70
N ASP A 309 -12.74 -30.70 4.68
CA ASP A 309 -13.08 -31.02 3.28
C ASP A 309 -11.88 -31.55 2.46
N LYS A 310 -10.89 -32.12 3.14
CA LYS A 310 -9.67 -32.66 2.55
C LYS A 310 -8.88 -31.67 1.69
N ARG A 311 -8.89 -30.38 2.04
CA ARG A 311 -8.00 -29.34 1.50
C ARG A 311 -7.05 -28.81 2.59
N GLY A 312 -6.29 -27.76 2.27
CA GLY A 312 -5.46 -27.03 3.24
C GLY A 312 -5.58 -25.52 3.06
N ILE A 313 -5.17 -24.77 4.07
CA ILE A 313 -5.15 -23.30 4.05
C ILE A 313 -3.75 -22.82 4.42
N TRP A 314 -3.14 -22.06 3.52
CA TRP A 314 -1.88 -21.39 3.74
C TRP A 314 -2.07 -20.07 4.48
N ILE A 315 -1.40 -19.95 5.63
CA ILE A 315 -1.24 -18.72 6.39
C ILE A 315 0.16 -18.21 6.16
N THR A 316 0.28 -17.03 5.55
CA THR A 316 1.58 -16.45 5.21
C THR A 316 2.10 -15.56 6.32
N HIS A 317 1.21 -14.91 7.08
CA HIS A 317 1.59 -13.97 8.12
C HIS A 317 0.68 -14.09 9.34
N VAL A 318 1.23 -13.72 10.50
CA VAL A 318 0.53 -13.65 11.79
C VAL A 318 0.84 -12.35 12.51
N ARG A 319 -0.02 -11.97 13.46
CA ARG A 319 0.20 -10.88 14.40
C ARG A 319 -0.40 -11.22 15.75
N ARG A 320 0.39 -11.05 16.82
CA ARG A 320 -0.05 -11.26 18.20
C ARG A 320 -1.18 -10.30 18.56
N VAL A 321 -2.11 -10.77 19.39
CA VAL A 321 -3.14 -9.90 19.98
C VAL A 321 -2.47 -8.93 20.94
N LYS A 322 -2.75 -7.63 20.79
CA LYS A 322 -2.21 -6.59 21.67
C LYS A 322 -2.78 -6.75 23.08
N LYS A 323 -1.92 -6.91 24.09
CA LYS A 323 -2.33 -6.90 25.50
C LYS A 323 -2.51 -5.47 25.99
N LYS A 324 -3.26 -5.29 27.09
CA LYS A 324 -3.39 -3.97 27.75
C LYS A 324 -2.04 -3.40 28.21
N THR A 325 -1.09 -4.28 28.54
CA THR A 325 0.28 -3.92 28.92
C THR A 325 1.17 -3.55 27.74
N ASP A 326 0.77 -3.86 26.51
CA ASP A 326 1.58 -3.56 25.32
C ASP A 326 1.37 -2.10 24.92
N ALA A 327 2.44 -1.31 24.90
CA ALA A 327 2.38 0.08 24.46
C ALA A 327 1.98 0.21 22.98
N LYS A 328 2.41 -0.74 22.14
CA LYS A 328 2.30 -0.70 20.68
C LYS A 328 1.79 -2.03 20.13
N LEU A 329 1.22 -2.01 18.94
CA LEU A 329 0.84 -3.24 18.24
C LEU A 329 2.08 -4.09 17.92
N TRP A 330 1.94 -5.40 17.87
CA TRP A 330 2.99 -6.26 17.35
C TRP A 330 3.13 -6.12 15.82
N PRO A 331 4.34 -6.27 15.25
CA PRO A 331 4.53 -6.30 13.81
C PRO A 331 3.74 -7.46 13.22
N LYS A 332 3.27 -7.30 11.98
CA LYS A 332 2.73 -8.42 11.21
C LYS A 332 3.91 -9.13 10.57
N VAL A 333 4.27 -10.29 11.09
CA VAL A 333 5.44 -11.08 10.69
C VAL A 333 5.02 -12.30 9.89
N PRO A 334 5.93 -12.91 9.12
CA PRO A 334 5.65 -14.19 8.49
C PRO A 334 5.24 -15.28 9.50
N ALA A 335 4.46 -16.27 9.06
CA ALA A 335 3.81 -17.22 9.96
C ALA A 335 4.83 -18.10 10.72
N VAL A 336 5.87 -18.58 10.03
CA VAL A 336 6.91 -19.42 10.64
C VAL A 336 7.63 -18.66 11.75
N SER A 337 8.13 -17.45 11.48
CA SER A 337 8.83 -16.62 12.47
C SER A 337 7.93 -16.26 13.65
N GLY A 338 6.68 -15.85 13.40
CA GLY A 338 5.73 -15.52 14.46
C GLY A 338 5.34 -16.72 15.35
N LEU A 339 5.16 -17.91 14.78
CA LEU A 339 4.84 -19.13 15.54
C LEU A 339 6.03 -19.64 16.35
N ARG A 340 7.26 -19.48 15.84
CA ARG A 340 8.49 -19.79 16.58
C ARG A 340 8.65 -18.90 17.80
N GLU A 341 8.43 -17.59 17.66
CA GLU A 341 8.56 -16.62 18.75
C GLU A 341 7.66 -16.99 19.95
N VAL A 342 6.49 -17.56 19.69
CA VAL A 342 5.54 -17.99 20.73
C VAL A 342 5.67 -19.47 21.11
N GLY A 343 6.67 -20.19 20.60
CA GLY A 343 6.95 -21.58 20.94
C GLY A 343 5.97 -22.62 20.36
N LEU A 344 5.15 -22.23 19.38
CA LEU A 344 4.21 -23.14 18.69
C LEU A 344 4.87 -23.91 17.54
N LEU A 345 6.04 -23.47 17.10
CA LEU A 345 6.83 -24.12 16.07
C LEU A 345 8.32 -24.12 16.46
N ASN A 346 9.04 -25.20 16.16
CA ASN A 346 10.47 -25.31 16.42
C ASN A 346 11.18 -25.88 15.18
N GLU A 347 12.52 -25.82 15.16
CA GLU A 347 13.34 -26.25 14.01
C GLU A 347 13.08 -27.70 13.60
N SER A 348 12.90 -28.61 14.58
CA SER A 348 12.64 -30.02 14.29
C SER A 348 11.28 -30.23 13.60
N SER A 349 10.26 -29.47 13.99
CA SER A 349 8.94 -29.50 13.35
C SER A 349 9.00 -28.88 11.96
N ILE A 350 9.72 -27.77 11.79
CA ILE A 350 9.90 -27.11 10.48
C ILE A 350 10.58 -28.06 9.50
N ALA A 351 11.69 -28.69 9.89
CA ALA A 351 12.42 -29.62 9.03
C ALA A 351 11.55 -30.80 8.57
N LYS A 352 10.70 -31.35 9.47
CA LYS A 352 9.78 -32.46 9.15
C LYS A 352 8.63 -32.06 8.21
N LEU A 353 8.18 -30.81 8.30
CA LEU A 353 7.04 -30.30 7.53
C LEU A 353 7.48 -29.53 6.28
N SER A 354 8.78 -29.38 6.05
CA SER A 354 9.34 -28.52 5.01
C SER A 354 8.99 -29.04 3.61
N MET A 355 8.36 -28.16 2.82
CA MET A 355 8.06 -28.32 1.41
C MET A 355 8.54 -27.06 0.67
N PRO A 356 9.86 -26.89 0.49
CA PRO A 356 10.48 -25.61 0.14
C PRO A 356 10.06 -25.10 -1.24
N TYR A 357 9.68 -25.97 -2.16
CA TYR A 357 9.26 -25.58 -3.51
C TYR A 357 7.82 -26.05 -3.77
N ALA A 358 7.01 -25.17 -4.37
CA ALA A 358 5.67 -25.53 -4.85
C ALA A 358 5.73 -26.44 -6.09
N THR A 359 6.72 -26.21 -6.95
CA THR A 359 6.93 -26.92 -8.22
C THR A 359 8.43 -27.11 -8.48
N GLN A 360 8.77 -27.99 -9.42
CA GLN A 360 10.14 -28.10 -9.89
C GLN A 360 10.50 -26.92 -10.80
N LYS A 361 11.77 -26.51 -10.76
CA LYS A 361 12.35 -25.54 -11.72
C LYS A 361 11.58 -24.22 -11.81
N TRP A 362 11.03 -23.74 -10.67
CA TRP A 362 10.34 -22.46 -10.55
C TRP A 362 9.09 -22.28 -11.43
N ALA A 363 8.50 -23.33 -12.01
CA ALA A 363 7.30 -23.18 -12.83
C ALA A 363 6.09 -22.72 -12.01
N LYS A 364 5.12 -21.98 -12.59
CA LYS A 364 3.87 -21.71 -11.86
C LYS A 364 3.10 -23.01 -11.59
N SER A 365 2.58 -23.17 -10.38
CA SER A 365 1.70 -24.29 -10.05
C SER A 365 0.42 -24.27 -10.91
N PRO A 366 -0.03 -25.42 -11.45
CA PRO A 366 -1.28 -25.50 -12.21
C PRO A 366 -2.53 -25.48 -11.31
N HIS A 367 -2.36 -25.54 -9.99
CA HIS A 367 -3.43 -25.51 -8.99
C HIS A 367 -3.14 -24.44 -7.93
N SER A 368 -4.18 -24.00 -7.21
CA SER A 368 -4.02 -23.01 -6.15
C SER A 368 -3.14 -23.54 -5.02
N THR A 369 -2.11 -22.77 -4.66
CA THR A 369 -1.14 -23.08 -3.60
C THR A 369 -0.34 -21.82 -3.23
N ASN A 370 0.36 -21.83 -2.09
CA ASN A 370 1.28 -20.74 -1.74
C ASN A 370 2.54 -20.81 -2.62
N GLN A 371 2.74 -19.79 -3.46
CA GLN A 371 3.92 -19.70 -4.32
C GLN A 371 4.23 -18.24 -4.61
N ASP A 372 5.25 -17.73 -3.92
CA ASP A 372 5.65 -16.33 -4.01
C ASP A 372 6.43 -16.05 -5.30
N ILE A 373 7.22 -17.01 -5.79
CA ILE A 373 8.10 -16.84 -6.96
C ILE A 373 7.83 -17.91 -8.02
N TRP A 374 7.79 -17.48 -9.27
CA TRP A 374 7.79 -18.38 -10.43
C TRP A 374 8.40 -17.72 -11.66
N VAL A 375 8.81 -18.56 -12.61
CA VAL A 375 9.43 -18.15 -13.88
C VAL A 375 8.69 -18.79 -15.04
N ASP A 376 8.19 -17.95 -15.94
CA ASP A 376 7.64 -18.40 -17.22
C ASP A 376 8.64 -18.13 -18.35
N PHE A 377 8.92 -19.15 -19.17
CA PHE A 377 9.71 -18.97 -20.38
C PHE A 377 8.82 -18.99 -21.61
N LEU A 378 8.92 -17.97 -22.45
CA LEU A 378 8.20 -17.91 -23.72
C LEU A 378 9.19 -17.74 -24.87
N PRO A 379 9.01 -18.45 -26.01
CA PRO A 379 9.81 -18.22 -27.20
C PRO A 379 9.55 -16.81 -27.76
N VAL A 380 10.59 -16.21 -28.33
CA VAL A 380 10.49 -14.93 -29.04
C VAL A 380 9.71 -15.13 -30.33
N GLU A 381 9.94 -16.21 -31.08
CA GLU A 381 9.20 -16.57 -32.28
C GLU A 381 8.53 -17.94 -32.10
N ASP A 382 7.22 -18.00 -32.40
CA ASP A 382 6.44 -19.21 -32.27
C ASP A 382 6.77 -20.17 -33.44
N GLY A 383 7.02 -21.45 -33.14
CA GLY A 383 7.17 -22.51 -34.17
C GLY A 383 8.59 -22.91 -34.59
N ASN A 384 9.65 -22.22 -34.14
CA ASN A 384 11.03 -22.61 -34.44
C ASN A 384 11.73 -23.24 -33.24
N ALA A 385 12.05 -24.53 -33.31
CA ALA A 385 12.95 -25.18 -32.37
C ALA A 385 14.32 -24.49 -32.41
N GLY A 386 14.75 -23.92 -31.27
CA GLY A 386 16.00 -23.15 -31.17
C GLY A 386 15.83 -21.62 -31.20
N SER A 387 14.60 -21.08 -31.26
CA SER A 387 14.40 -19.63 -31.12
C SER A 387 14.81 -19.14 -29.72
N SER A 388 15.37 -17.92 -29.66
CA SER A 388 15.65 -17.27 -28.38
C SER A 388 14.36 -17.12 -27.58
N ARG A 389 14.49 -17.09 -26.26
CA ARG A 389 13.36 -17.02 -25.32
C ARG A 389 13.47 -15.85 -24.37
N VAL A 390 12.34 -15.46 -23.80
CA VAL A 390 12.22 -14.46 -22.74
C VAL A 390 11.84 -15.16 -21.45
N ALA A 391 12.54 -14.86 -20.36
CA ALA A 391 12.18 -15.27 -19.01
C ALA A 391 11.33 -14.19 -18.34
N TYR A 392 10.14 -14.53 -17.85
CA TYR A 392 9.29 -13.63 -17.07
C TYR A 392 9.32 -14.09 -15.61
N VAL A 393 9.95 -13.31 -14.74
CA VAL A 393 10.18 -13.63 -13.33
C VAL A 393 9.15 -12.89 -12.48
N TYR A 394 8.33 -13.64 -11.77
CA TYR A 394 7.28 -13.12 -10.89
C TYR A 394 7.71 -13.27 -9.43
N SER A 395 7.41 -12.26 -8.62
CA SER A 395 7.67 -12.22 -7.18
C SER A 395 6.50 -11.56 -6.46
N ASP A 396 5.48 -12.35 -6.12
CA ASP A 396 4.25 -11.90 -5.48
C ASP A 396 4.37 -11.84 -3.96
N PHE A 397 5.37 -11.10 -3.49
CA PHE A 397 5.62 -10.93 -2.06
C PHE A 397 4.49 -10.14 -1.38
N TYR A 398 4.12 -10.56 -0.18
CA TYR A 398 3.05 -9.95 0.58
C TYR A 398 3.30 -8.44 0.81
N ASN A 399 2.34 -7.59 0.40
CA ASN A 399 2.46 -6.13 0.35
C ASN A 399 3.68 -5.60 -0.46
N GLY A 400 4.26 -6.39 -1.36
CA GLY A 400 5.45 -6.03 -2.14
C GLY A 400 6.71 -5.84 -1.30
N ALA A 401 6.70 -6.20 -0.03
CA ALA A 401 7.85 -6.05 0.86
C ALA A 401 8.79 -7.24 0.70
N MET A 402 10.10 -6.98 0.56
CA MET A 402 11.11 -7.99 0.24
C MET A 402 11.99 -8.24 1.46
N SER A 403 11.78 -9.35 2.18
CA SER A 403 12.65 -9.73 3.29
C SER A 403 13.99 -10.26 2.81
N THR A 404 14.99 -10.34 3.68
CA THR A 404 16.31 -10.91 3.38
C THR A 404 16.20 -12.29 2.73
N SER A 405 15.41 -13.20 3.32
CA SER A 405 15.19 -14.56 2.81
C SER A 405 14.39 -14.61 1.49
N GLN A 406 13.47 -13.67 1.27
CA GLN A 406 12.75 -13.56 -0.01
C GLN A 406 13.67 -13.06 -1.12
N CYS A 407 14.58 -12.13 -0.81
CA CYS A 407 15.60 -11.68 -1.75
C CYS A 407 16.57 -12.81 -2.10
N GLU A 408 16.99 -13.63 -1.12
CA GLU A 408 17.83 -14.82 -1.37
C GLU A 408 17.15 -15.79 -2.34
N LYS A 409 15.88 -16.13 -2.12
CA LYS A 409 15.12 -16.98 -3.05
C LYS A 409 14.92 -16.36 -4.43
N LEU A 410 14.76 -15.04 -4.49
CA LEU A 410 14.70 -14.36 -5.78
C LEU A 410 16.04 -14.45 -6.51
N ILE A 411 17.17 -14.33 -5.80
CA ILE A 411 18.50 -14.54 -6.37
C ILE A 411 18.64 -15.98 -6.88
N GLU A 412 18.24 -17.00 -6.13
CA GLU A 412 18.24 -18.40 -6.59
C GLU A 412 17.41 -18.58 -7.88
N ALA A 413 16.27 -17.90 -8.01
CA ALA A 413 15.46 -17.93 -9.22
C ALA A 413 16.15 -17.23 -10.41
N LEU A 414 16.87 -16.13 -10.17
CA LEU A 414 17.63 -15.41 -11.19
C LEU A 414 18.87 -16.20 -11.64
N GLU A 415 19.55 -16.87 -10.71
CA GLU A 415 20.62 -17.82 -10.99
C GLU A 415 20.11 -18.96 -11.85
N PHE A 416 18.98 -19.58 -11.48
CA PHE A 416 18.33 -20.59 -12.31
C PHE A 416 18.01 -20.07 -13.73
N VAL A 417 17.51 -18.84 -13.85
CA VAL A 417 17.27 -18.23 -15.18
C VAL A 417 18.58 -18.17 -15.98
N LEU A 418 19.67 -17.70 -15.37
CA LEU A 418 20.99 -17.62 -16.02
C LEU A 418 21.56 -18.99 -16.36
N GLU A 419 21.47 -19.98 -15.49
CA GLU A 419 21.94 -21.35 -15.74
C GLU A 419 21.24 -22.00 -16.93
N THR A 420 19.98 -21.62 -17.19
CA THR A 420 19.25 -22.11 -18.35
C THR A 420 19.66 -21.43 -19.66
N HIS A 421 20.47 -20.36 -19.61
CA HIS A 421 21.00 -19.69 -20.80
C HIS A 421 22.13 -20.52 -21.43
N THR A 422 21.81 -21.23 -22.51
CA THR A 422 22.79 -22.03 -23.27
C THR A 422 22.72 -21.69 -24.76
N PRO A 423 23.76 -22.02 -25.55
CA PRO A 423 23.70 -21.84 -27.02
C PRO A 423 22.50 -22.53 -27.69
N GLN A 424 22.01 -23.65 -27.13
CA GLN A 424 20.85 -24.37 -27.64
C GLN A 424 19.51 -23.81 -27.14
N ARG A 425 19.50 -23.07 -26.03
CA ARG A 425 18.30 -22.46 -25.43
C ARG A 425 18.56 -21.01 -25.01
N PRO A 426 18.98 -20.14 -25.95
CA PRO A 426 19.44 -18.79 -25.62
C PRO A 426 18.31 -17.95 -25.03
N LEU A 427 18.69 -17.08 -24.09
CA LEU A 427 17.81 -16.04 -23.55
C LEU A 427 18.11 -14.75 -24.28
N ALA A 428 17.07 -14.11 -24.81
CA ALA A 428 17.18 -12.77 -25.35
C ALA A 428 16.85 -11.70 -24.31
N ALA A 429 16.00 -12.02 -23.34
CA ALA A 429 15.60 -11.09 -22.29
C ALA A 429 15.14 -11.79 -21.00
N VAL A 430 15.21 -11.05 -19.91
CA VAL A 430 14.52 -11.31 -18.65
C VAL A 430 13.61 -10.13 -18.33
N ALA A 431 12.39 -10.40 -17.89
CA ALA A 431 11.42 -9.40 -17.47
C ALA A 431 11.03 -9.65 -16.01
N MET A 432 11.35 -8.70 -15.14
CA MET A 432 10.89 -8.67 -13.75
C MET A 432 9.44 -8.21 -13.74
N MET A 433 8.53 -9.05 -13.28
CA MET A 433 7.07 -8.82 -13.36
C MET A 433 6.43 -8.49 -12.01
N GLY A 434 7.20 -8.63 -10.92
CA GLY A 434 6.76 -8.41 -9.54
C GLY A 434 5.47 -9.16 -9.18
N GLY A 435 4.77 -8.67 -8.17
CA GLY A 435 3.43 -9.12 -7.78
C GLY A 435 2.32 -8.43 -8.55
N ALA A 436 1.11 -8.99 -8.50
CA ALA A 436 -0.06 -8.38 -9.14
C ALA A 436 -0.55 -7.13 -8.39
N GLY A 437 -0.44 -7.14 -7.05
CA GLY A 437 -0.83 -6.00 -6.20
C GLY A 437 0.24 -4.92 -6.08
N TYR A 438 1.51 -5.31 -6.11
CA TYR A 438 2.68 -4.44 -6.02
C TYR A 438 3.79 -5.03 -6.88
N PHE A 439 4.50 -4.17 -7.62
CA PHE A 439 5.75 -4.60 -8.24
C PHE A 439 6.81 -4.89 -7.15
N SER A 440 7.07 -3.89 -6.29
CA SER A 440 7.87 -4.01 -5.07
C SER A 440 7.77 -2.71 -4.27
N ASN A 441 7.87 -2.79 -2.95
CA ASN A 441 7.97 -1.66 -2.02
C ASN A 441 9.35 -1.59 -1.33
N GLY A 442 10.32 -2.41 -1.76
CA GLY A 442 11.66 -2.48 -1.17
C GLY A 442 11.71 -3.31 0.12
N ILE A 443 12.54 -2.87 1.08
CA ILE A 443 12.84 -3.60 2.32
C ILE A 443 11.61 -4.00 3.14
N HIS A 444 11.70 -5.13 3.85
CA HIS A 444 10.59 -5.67 4.64
C HIS A 444 10.57 -5.12 6.07
N LEU A 445 10.05 -3.91 6.22
CA LEU A 445 10.03 -3.16 7.50
C LEU A 445 9.44 -3.93 8.69
N ASN A 446 8.44 -4.81 8.47
CA ASN A 446 7.88 -5.59 9.56
C ASN A 446 8.82 -6.70 10.07
N VAL A 447 9.63 -7.29 9.19
CA VAL A 447 10.60 -8.34 9.54
C VAL A 447 11.77 -7.67 10.25
N ILE A 448 12.25 -6.56 9.69
CA ILE A 448 13.25 -5.68 10.32
C ILE A 448 12.82 -5.27 11.74
N GLU A 449 11.61 -4.74 11.90
CA GLU A 449 11.12 -4.26 13.21
C GLU A 449 10.87 -5.39 14.22
N ALA A 450 10.70 -6.63 13.75
CA ALA A 450 10.55 -7.81 14.60
C ALA A 450 11.89 -8.50 14.93
N ALA A 451 12.96 -8.19 14.19
CA ALA A 451 14.27 -8.76 14.42
C ALA A 451 14.85 -8.33 15.77
N ALA A 452 15.73 -9.17 16.33
CA ALA A 452 16.44 -8.88 17.58
C ALA A 452 17.33 -7.63 17.45
N ASP A 453 17.98 -7.46 16.29
CA ASP A 453 18.69 -6.25 15.91
C ASP A 453 18.09 -5.70 14.60
N PRO A 454 17.15 -4.73 14.70
CA PRO A 454 16.56 -4.12 13.53
C PRO A 454 17.52 -3.28 12.67
N ALA A 455 18.69 -2.88 13.17
CA ALA A 455 19.67 -2.16 12.34
C ALA A 455 20.46 -3.16 11.49
N LEU A 456 20.89 -4.26 12.09
CA LEU A 456 21.55 -5.36 11.38
C LEU A 456 20.62 -6.00 10.34
N GLU A 457 19.35 -6.25 10.66
CA GLU A 457 18.41 -6.81 9.68
C GLU A 457 18.14 -5.85 8.53
N SER A 458 18.07 -4.53 8.78
CA SER A 458 18.00 -3.52 7.71
C SER A 458 19.21 -3.61 6.78
N TRP A 459 20.41 -3.77 7.33
CA TRP A 459 21.65 -3.89 6.57
C TRP A 459 21.72 -5.16 5.73
N ASN A 460 21.35 -6.30 6.31
CA ASN A 460 21.30 -7.57 5.60
C ASN A 460 20.29 -7.48 4.44
N ASN A 461 19.09 -6.97 4.73
CA ASN A 461 18.02 -6.88 3.76
C ASN A 461 18.38 -5.98 2.57
N ILE A 462 18.93 -4.78 2.82
CA ILE A 462 19.30 -3.85 1.73
C ILE A 462 20.46 -4.41 0.88
N ASN A 463 21.39 -5.14 1.51
CA ASN A 463 22.45 -5.82 0.75
C ASN A 463 21.91 -6.91 -0.17
N ARG A 464 20.93 -7.71 0.26
CA ARG A 464 20.31 -8.70 -0.61
C ARG A 464 19.49 -8.06 -1.75
N ILE A 465 18.82 -6.92 -1.51
CA ILE A 465 18.14 -6.18 -2.60
C ILE A 465 19.17 -5.62 -3.59
N ASN A 466 20.28 -5.03 -3.12
CA ASN A 466 21.37 -4.60 -3.98
C ASN A 466 21.92 -5.73 -4.84
N ASP A 467 22.00 -6.95 -4.31
CA ASP A 467 22.42 -8.11 -5.08
C ASP A 467 21.41 -8.43 -6.19
N VAL A 468 20.11 -8.42 -5.93
CA VAL A 468 19.08 -8.55 -6.99
C VAL A 468 19.24 -7.48 -8.08
N VAL A 469 19.44 -6.22 -7.68
CA VAL A 469 19.62 -5.11 -8.63
C VAL A 469 20.90 -5.27 -9.45
N TYR A 470 21.97 -5.81 -8.86
CA TYR A 470 23.22 -6.08 -9.57
C TYR A 470 23.03 -7.08 -10.71
N TYR A 471 22.12 -8.05 -10.60
CA TYR A 471 21.82 -8.94 -11.73
C TYR A 471 21.28 -8.16 -12.93
N LEU A 472 20.42 -7.16 -12.68
CA LEU A 472 19.78 -6.36 -13.70
C LEU A 472 20.76 -5.36 -14.36
N LEU A 473 21.71 -4.83 -13.59
CA LEU A 473 22.70 -3.89 -14.08
C LEU A 473 23.91 -4.57 -14.75
N HIS A 474 24.28 -5.77 -14.30
CA HIS A 474 25.53 -6.42 -14.69
C HIS A 474 25.37 -7.88 -15.17
N GLU A 475 24.80 -8.78 -14.37
CA GLU A 475 24.84 -10.23 -14.68
C GLU A 475 24.08 -10.61 -15.95
N PHE A 476 22.90 -10.04 -16.18
CA PHE A 476 22.17 -10.25 -17.44
C PHE A 476 22.80 -9.48 -18.61
N PRO A 477 23.08 -8.16 -18.49
CA PRO A 477 23.75 -7.41 -19.55
C PRO A 477 25.10 -7.97 -20.02
N SER A 478 25.96 -8.45 -19.12
CA SER A 478 27.28 -9.02 -19.47
C SER A 478 27.18 -10.29 -20.32
N ARG A 479 26.02 -10.94 -20.33
CA ARG A 479 25.68 -12.11 -21.16
C ARG A 479 24.79 -11.75 -22.34
N ASN A 480 24.68 -10.46 -22.69
CA ASN A 480 23.84 -9.93 -23.77
C ASN A 480 22.33 -10.20 -23.58
N ILE A 481 21.86 -10.35 -22.34
CA ILE A 481 20.45 -10.56 -22.01
C ILE A 481 19.83 -9.20 -21.64
N LEU A 482 18.80 -8.78 -22.38
CA LEU A 482 18.06 -7.55 -22.08
C LEU A 482 17.25 -7.67 -20.79
N THR A 483 17.15 -6.59 -20.04
CA THR A 483 16.39 -6.55 -18.78
C THR A 483 15.17 -5.64 -18.90
N PHE A 484 14.01 -6.15 -18.50
CA PHE A 484 12.75 -5.40 -18.48
C PHE A 484 12.16 -5.36 -17.07
N ALA A 485 11.51 -4.25 -16.73
CA ALA A 485 10.58 -4.18 -15.61
C ALA A 485 9.15 -4.05 -16.14
N GLY A 486 8.29 -5.00 -15.80
CA GLY A 486 6.85 -4.99 -16.07
C GLY A 486 6.05 -4.60 -14.84
N ILE A 487 5.85 -3.30 -14.62
CA ILE A 487 5.20 -2.77 -13.41
C ILE A 487 3.67 -2.89 -13.56
N ARG A 488 3.09 -3.94 -12.97
CA ARG A 488 1.64 -4.23 -13.00
C ARG A 488 0.88 -3.69 -11.79
N GLY A 489 1.56 -3.59 -10.64
CA GLY A 489 1.06 -3.00 -9.41
C GLY A 489 1.97 -1.87 -8.93
N ASN A 490 1.53 -1.12 -7.92
CA ASN A 490 2.28 0.03 -7.40
C ASN A 490 3.72 -0.36 -6.99
N ALA A 491 4.62 0.62 -7.06
CA ALA A 491 5.98 0.46 -6.58
C ALA A 491 6.39 1.62 -5.66
N ALA A 492 7.20 1.34 -4.65
CA ALA A 492 7.68 2.36 -3.70
C ALA A 492 9.13 2.12 -3.30
N ALA A 493 9.82 3.21 -2.94
CA ALA A 493 11.21 3.24 -2.48
C ALA A 493 12.10 2.34 -3.35
N GLY A 494 12.76 1.35 -2.73
CA GLY A 494 13.62 0.37 -3.40
C GLY A 494 12.96 -0.37 -4.56
N GLY A 495 11.64 -0.55 -4.55
CA GLY A 495 10.92 -1.16 -5.66
C GLY A 495 10.89 -0.30 -6.93
N VAL A 496 10.92 1.03 -6.80
CA VAL A 496 11.05 1.92 -7.97
C VAL A 496 12.48 1.84 -8.49
N ALA A 497 13.49 1.88 -7.61
CA ALA A 497 14.89 1.75 -8.01
C ALA A 497 15.22 0.39 -8.66
N LEU A 498 14.64 -0.69 -8.14
CA LEU A 498 14.71 -2.02 -8.74
C LEU A 498 14.19 -2.01 -10.19
N ALA A 499 13.06 -1.35 -10.46
CA ALA A 499 12.53 -1.27 -11.81
C ALA A 499 13.44 -0.43 -12.72
N THR A 500 13.91 0.72 -12.26
CA THR A 500 14.72 1.65 -13.08
C THR A 500 16.10 1.11 -13.42
N ALA A 501 16.59 0.09 -12.71
CA ALA A 501 17.82 -0.60 -13.03
C ALA A 501 17.75 -1.41 -14.35
N CYS A 502 16.55 -1.76 -14.82
CA CYS A 502 16.37 -2.47 -16.08
C CYS A 502 16.73 -1.61 -17.30
N ASP A 503 16.95 -2.24 -18.47
CA ASP A 503 17.11 -1.56 -19.75
C ASP A 503 15.84 -0.82 -20.15
N CYS A 504 14.68 -1.47 -19.97
CA CYS A 504 13.37 -0.91 -20.33
C CYS A 504 12.34 -1.12 -19.22
N VAL A 505 11.61 -0.06 -18.88
CA VAL A 505 10.55 -0.04 -17.87
C VAL A 505 9.20 0.15 -18.55
N VAL A 506 8.32 -0.83 -18.41
CA VAL A 506 6.95 -0.82 -18.93
C VAL A 506 5.98 -0.82 -17.74
N ALA A 507 5.16 0.20 -17.62
CA ALA A 507 4.21 0.35 -16.51
C ALA A 507 2.75 0.33 -16.99
N GLY A 508 1.86 -0.18 -16.14
CA GLY A 508 0.43 0.00 -16.31
C GLY A 508 0.00 1.45 -16.09
N ALA A 509 -0.98 1.94 -16.85
CA ALA A 509 -1.48 3.31 -16.78
C ALA A 509 -2.05 3.71 -15.40
N ASP A 510 -2.49 2.73 -14.61
CA ASP A 510 -3.07 2.93 -13.28
C ASP A 510 -2.06 2.85 -12.13
N VAL A 511 -0.79 2.55 -12.43
CA VAL A 511 0.26 2.40 -11.43
C VAL A 511 0.60 3.75 -10.79
N VAL A 512 0.78 3.72 -9.47
CA VAL A 512 1.37 4.79 -8.69
C VAL A 512 2.78 4.39 -8.27
N LEU A 513 3.75 5.27 -8.53
CA LEU A 513 5.13 5.11 -8.09
C LEU A 513 5.42 6.09 -6.94
N ASN A 514 6.12 5.63 -5.91
CA ASN A 514 6.57 6.44 -4.79
C ASN A 514 8.09 6.31 -4.64
N PRO A 515 8.92 7.05 -5.40
CA PRO A 515 10.39 6.99 -5.33
C PRO A 515 10.97 7.65 -4.05
N ALA A 516 10.32 7.45 -2.90
CA ALA A 516 10.57 8.18 -1.67
C ALA A 516 11.23 7.28 -0.60
N TYR A 517 12.47 7.59 -0.25
CA TYR A 517 13.19 7.00 0.88
C TYR A 517 13.22 7.94 2.08
N ARG A 518 13.43 9.23 1.79
CA ARG A 518 13.67 10.29 2.76
C ARG A 518 12.51 10.49 3.75
N ALA A 519 11.27 10.28 3.30
CA ALA A 519 10.08 10.32 4.16
C ALA A 519 10.06 9.22 5.24
N LEU A 520 10.78 8.12 5.04
CA LEU A 520 10.98 7.06 6.04
C LEU A 520 12.29 7.26 6.83
N GLY A 521 13.04 8.33 6.54
CA GLY A 521 14.33 8.60 7.15
C GLY A 521 15.48 7.79 6.54
N LEU A 522 15.35 7.34 5.30
CA LEU A 522 16.40 6.59 4.61
C LEU A 522 16.99 7.41 3.47
N TYR A 523 18.27 7.18 3.20
CA TYR A 523 18.93 7.58 1.97
C TYR A 523 18.50 6.71 0.77
N GLY A 524 18.35 5.39 0.98
CA GLY A 524 18.09 4.39 -0.05
C GLY A 524 19.37 3.77 -0.60
N SER A 525 19.34 2.49 -1.00
CA SER A 525 20.49 1.84 -1.63
C SER A 525 20.02 0.71 -2.53
N GLU A 526 19.98 0.99 -3.82
CA GLU A 526 19.53 0.09 -4.89
C GLU A 526 20.10 0.59 -6.23
N TYR A 527 21.31 1.16 -6.19
CA TYR A 527 21.93 1.87 -7.32
C TYR A 527 21.03 2.97 -7.88
N HIS A 528 20.21 3.60 -7.03
CA HIS A 528 19.33 4.70 -7.44
C HIS A 528 20.15 5.95 -7.82
N SER A 529 21.33 6.14 -7.21
CA SER A 529 22.28 7.20 -7.56
C SER A 529 22.85 7.04 -8.98
N VAL A 530 22.76 5.84 -9.56
CA VAL A 530 23.13 5.54 -10.93
C VAL A 530 21.90 5.60 -11.84
N SER A 531 20.89 4.79 -11.54
CA SER A 531 19.74 4.59 -12.44
C SER A 531 18.83 5.81 -12.54
N TYR A 532 18.56 6.53 -11.44
CA TYR A 532 17.72 7.74 -11.52
C TYR A 532 18.43 8.84 -12.30
N PHE A 533 19.70 9.11 -11.99
CA PHE A 533 20.48 10.16 -12.63
C PHE A 533 20.76 9.86 -14.11
N GLY A 534 21.04 8.60 -14.47
CA GLY A 534 21.20 8.19 -15.85
C GLY A 534 19.91 8.30 -16.67
N ARG A 535 18.74 8.06 -16.05
CA ARG A 535 17.43 8.12 -16.72
C ARG A 535 16.87 9.52 -16.90
N CYS A 536 16.90 10.34 -15.84
CA CYS A 536 16.21 11.62 -15.82
C CYS A 536 17.13 12.82 -15.56
N GLY A 537 18.45 12.61 -15.66
CA GLY A 537 19.46 13.64 -15.44
C GLY A 537 19.58 14.05 -13.96
N SER A 538 20.45 15.04 -13.72
CA SER A 538 20.75 15.49 -12.34
C SER A 538 19.56 16.16 -11.64
N GLU A 539 18.79 16.97 -12.38
CA GLU A 539 17.61 17.63 -11.83
C GLU A 539 16.49 16.63 -11.54
N GLY A 540 16.17 15.76 -12.50
CA GLY A 540 15.16 14.72 -12.32
C GLY A 540 15.52 13.75 -11.19
N GLY A 541 16.77 13.30 -11.11
CA GLY A 541 17.24 12.40 -10.05
C GLY A 541 17.10 13.03 -8.67
N ARG A 542 17.52 14.30 -8.52
CA ARG A 542 17.33 15.05 -7.28
C ARG A 542 15.84 15.20 -6.93
N ARG A 543 15.01 15.52 -7.93
CA ARG A 543 13.57 15.69 -7.77
C ARG A 543 12.92 14.42 -7.22
N LEU A 544 13.20 13.26 -7.81
CA LEU A 544 12.69 11.96 -7.35
C LEU A 544 13.06 11.69 -5.88
N LEU A 545 14.30 11.97 -5.50
CA LEU A 545 14.82 11.70 -4.15
C LEU A 545 14.36 12.72 -3.10
N ARG A 546 13.92 13.93 -3.51
CA ARG A 546 13.60 15.04 -2.61
C ARG A 546 12.10 15.35 -2.49
N GLU A 547 11.28 15.21 -3.54
CA GLU A 547 9.87 15.65 -3.48
C GLU A 547 9.00 14.78 -2.57
N MET A 548 9.31 13.48 -2.45
CA MET A 548 8.59 12.54 -1.57
C MET A 548 7.07 12.51 -1.81
N THR A 549 6.63 12.82 -3.02
CA THR A 549 5.24 12.76 -3.48
C THR A 549 5.02 11.59 -4.44
N PRO A 550 3.80 11.03 -4.50
CA PRO A 550 3.48 10.02 -5.51
C PRO A 550 3.60 10.62 -6.91
N ILE A 551 3.99 9.79 -7.88
CA ILE A 551 4.02 10.12 -9.31
C ILE A 551 3.17 9.11 -10.08
N SER A 552 2.48 9.58 -11.11
CA SER A 552 1.73 8.70 -12.01
C SER A 552 2.68 8.01 -13.00
N ALA A 553 2.26 6.89 -13.59
CA ALA A 553 3.01 6.23 -14.66
C ALA A 553 3.30 7.18 -15.85
N TYR A 554 2.37 8.08 -16.17
CA TYR A 554 2.52 9.06 -17.25
C TYR A 554 3.54 10.16 -16.90
N ASP A 555 3.50 10.69 -15.68
CA ASP A 555 4.51 11.68 -15.23
C ASP A 555 5.90 11.04 -15.18
N ALA A 556 5.99 9.82 -14.68
CA ALA A 556 7.23 9.04 -14.65
C ALA A 556 7.79 8.80 -16.06
N ARG A 557 6.91 8.63 -17.06
CA ARG A 557 7.32 8.53 -18.47
C ARG A 557 7.85 9.85 -19.01
N SER A 558 7.16 10.96 -18.75
CA SER A 558 7.64 12.29 -19.14
C SER A 558 8.98 12.66 -18.49
N MET A 559 9.27 12.09 -17.31
CA MET A 559 10.55 12.25 -16.63
C MET A 559 11.66 11.32 -17.17
N GLY A 560 11.36 10.29 -17.96
CA GLY A 560 12.33 9.28 -18.42
C GLY A 560 12.56 8.11 -17.46
N VAL A 561 11.81 8.05 -16.35
CA VAL A 561 11.86 6.95 -15.36
C VAL A 561 11.17 5.70 -15.89
N VAL A 562 10.09 5.88 -16.64
CA VAL A 562 9.33 4.81 -17.32
C VAL A 562 9.46 5.00 -18.82
N ASP A 563 9.72 3.93 -19.57
CA ASP A 563 9.89 4.01 -21.03
C ASP A 563 8.53 3.92 -21.75
N HIS A 564 7.66 3.01 -21.30
CA HIS A 564 6.34 2.78 -21.89
C HIS A 564 5.24 2.67 -20.85
N VAL A 565 4.09 3.29 -21.14
CA VAL A 565 2.86 3.19 -20.34
C VAL A 565 1.80 2.48 -21.15
N LEU A 566 1.26 1.37 -20.63
CA LEU A 566 0.27 0.54 -21.30
C LEU A 566 -1.08 0.61 -20.55
N PRO A 567 -2.21 0.73 -21.28
CA PRO A 567 -3.52 0.68 -20.67
C PRO A 567 -3.88 -0.75 -20.22
N GLY A 568 -4.88 -0.87 -19.36
CA GLY A 568 -5.41 -2.15 -18.87
C GLY A 568 -4.93 -2.51 -17.47
N ASN A 569 -5.44 -3.61 -16.95
CA ASN A 569 -5.12 -4.14 -15.62
C ASN A 569 -5.23 -5.67 -15.61
N GLY A 570 -4.78 -6.31 -14.53
CA GLY A 570 -4.89 -7.76 -14.35
C GLY A 570 -4.26 -8.57 -15.50
N PRO A 571 -4.89 -9.69 -15.91
CA PRO A 571 -4.39 -10.54 -17.00
C PRO A 571 -4.22 -9.82 -18.35
N LEU A 572 -5.04 -8.81 -18.63
CA LEU A 572 -4.92 -8.03 -19.87
C LEU A 572 -3.63 -7.22 -19.88
N LEU A 573 -3.29 -6.56 -18.77
CA LEU A 573 -2.04 -5.81 -18.66
C LEU A 573 -0.83 -6.73 -18.73
N ASP A 574 -0.88 -7.89 -18.06
CA ASP A 574 0.16 -8.92 -18.15
C ASP A 574 0.43 -9.32 -19.61
N THR A 575 -0.62 -9.66 -20.35
CA THR A 575 -0.56 -10.03 -21.77
C THR A 575 0.02 -8.90 -22.63
N ARG A 576 -0.37 -7.64 -22.36
CA ARG A 576 0.13 -6.46 -23.09
C ARG A 576 1.61 -6.22 -22.82
N ILE A 577 2.06 -6.34 -21.57
CA ILE A 577 3.49 -6.22 -21.23
C ILE A 577 4.29 -7.34 -21.91
N ARG A 578 3.87 -8.61 -21.80
CA ARG A 578 4.55 -9.73 -22.46
C ARG A 578 4.63 -9.55 -23.98
N SER A 579 3.53 -9.11 -24.60
CA SER A 579 3.49 -8.82 -26.04
C SER A 579 4.45 -7.69 -26.43
N HIS A 580 4.50 -6.63 -25.62
CA HIS A 580 5.41 -5.50 -25.83
C HIS A 580 6.87 -5.92 -25.71
N VAL A 581 7.24 -6.67 -24.65
CA VAL A 581 8.60 -7.21 -24.46
C VAL A 581 9.01 -8.06 -25.66
N LYS A 582 8.14 -9.00 -26.10
CA LYS A 582 8.41 -9.81 -27.30
C LYS A 582 8.62 -8.95 -28.54
N ALA A 583 7.78 -7.94 -28.76
CA ALA A 583 7.90 -7.05 -29.93
C ALA A 583 9.22 -6.27 -29.94
N VAL A 584 9.61 -5.73 -28.79
CA VAL A 584 10.88 -5.02 -28.60
C VAL A 584 12.06 -5.97 -28.89
N VAL A 585 12.07 -7.17 -28.30
CA VAL A 585 13.13 -8.16 -28.53
C VAL A 585 13.22 -8.59 -30.00
N ARG A 586 12.09 -8.84 -30.67
CA ARG A 586 12.05 -9.17 -32.11
C ARG A 586 12.68 -8.08 -32.97
N SER A 587 12.35 -6.82 -32.70
CA SER A 587 12.86 -5.68 -33.47
C SER A 587 14.39 -5.55 -33.40
N MET A 588 15.02 -5.99 -32.29
CA MET A 588 16.48 -5.98 -32.15
C MET A 588 17.15 -7.19 -32.79
N GLY A 589 16.44 -8.32 -32.93
CA GLY A 589 16.94 -9.56 -33.51
C GLY A 589 17.06 -9.58 -35.03
N SER A 590 16.36 -8.70 -35.77
CA SER A 590 16.34 -8.69 -37.24
C SER A 590 17.58 -8.08 -37.93
N SER A 591 18.71 -7.95 -37.23
CA SER A 591 19.99 -7.53 -37.83
C SER A 591 20.62 -8.70 -38.62
N ARG A 592 20.91 -8.48 -39.91
CA ARG A 592 21.29 -9.47 -40.96
C ARG A 592 22.58 -10.28 -40.73
N THR A 593 23.15 -10.35 -39.52
CA THR A 593 24.51 -10.89 -39.28
C THR A 593 24.62 -11.99 -38.21
N GLY A 594 23.52 -12.65 -37.81
CA GLY A 594 23.58 -13.91 -37.04
C GLY A 594 24.07 -13.80 -35.58
N SER A 595 24.22 -12.59 -35.03
CA SER A 595 24.45 -12.34 -33.61
C SER A 595 23.38 -11.37 -33.11
N THR A 596 22.60 -11.77 -32.10
CA THR A 596 21.70 -10.86 -31.37
C THR A 596 22.51 -9.71 -30.81
N ARG A 597 22.35 -8.51 -31.38
CA ARG A 597 23.02 -7.32 -30.88
C ARG A 597 22.30 -6.91 -29.60
N TYR A 598 22.93 -7.09 -28.44
CA TYR A 598 22.48 -6.46 -27.21
C TYR A 598 22.51 -4.94 -27.42
N LEU A 599 21.35 -4.30 -27.23
CA LEU A 599 21.22 -2.85 -27.26
C LEU A 599 20.78 -2.40 -25.87
N PRO A 600 21.71 -1.90 -25.04
CA PRO A 600 21.38 -1.43 -23.70
C PRO A 600 20.35 -0.29 -23.76
N GLY A 601 19.58 -0.14 -22.67
CA GLY A 601 18.69 1.01 -22.52
C GLY A 601 19.45 2.33 -22.70
N ALA A 602 18.86 3.31 -23.41
CA ALA A 602 19.56 4.55 -23.79
C ALA A 602 20.16 5.30 -22.58
N TRP A 603 19.48 5.26 -21.43
CA TRP A 603 19.93 5.87 -20.18
C TRP A 603 21.30 5.35 -19.70
N LYS A 604 21.64 4.08 -20.03
CA LYS A 604 22.90 3.45 -19.62
C LYS A 604 24.11 4.11 -20.27
N ALA A 605 23.96 4.79 -21.41
CA ALA A 605 25.03 5.57 -22.03
C ALA A 605 25.47 6.78 -21.18
N HIS A 606 24.67 7.16 -20.19
CA HIS A 606 24.94 8.29 -19.29
C HIS A 606 25.36 7.83 -17.88
N ALA A 607 25.68 6.54 -17.70
CA ALA A 607 25.98 5.95 -16.41
C ALA A 607 27.26 5.10 -16.46
N ASP A 608 28.04 5.12 -15.38
CA ASP A 608 29.18 4.22 -15.18
C ASP A 608 28.69 2.88 -14.62
N LEU A 609 28.48 1.92 -15.54
CA LEU A 609 28.03 0.57 -15.22
C LEU A 609 29.17 -0.46 -15.23
N THR A 610 30.42 0.01 -15.22
CA THR A 610 31.56 -0.90 -15.04
C THR A 610 31.50 -1.56 -13.66
N PRO A 611 32.10 -2.75 -13.45
CA PRO A 611 32.16 -3.37 -12.12
C PRO A 611 32.71 -2.41 -11.05
N THR A 612 33.73 -1.62 -11.39
CA THR A 612 34.30 -0.58 -10.50
C THR A 612 33.31 0.56 -10.23
N GLY A 613 32.60 1.03 -11.26
CA GLY A 613 31.56 2.04 -11.14
C GLY A 613 30.42 1.64 -10.23
N LEU A 614 29.91 0.42 -10.43
CA LEU A 614 28.88 -0.16 -9.59
C LEU A 614 29.37 -0.39 -8.15
N ALA A 615 30.57 -0.94 -7.95
CA ALA A 615 31.14 -1.12 -6.62
C ALA A 615 31.26 0.22 -5.87
N ARG A 616 31.69 1.28 -6.55
CA ARG A 616 31.75 2.65 -6.01
C ARG A 616 30.37 3.18 -5.65
N ALA A 617 29.39 3.06 -6.55
CA ALA A 617 28.01 3.47 -6.29
C ALA A 617 27.41 2.76 -5.07
N ARG A 618 27.56 1.42 -5.01
CA ARG A 618 27.13 0.60 -3.87
C ARG A 618 27.79 1.05 -2.57
N ALA A 619 29.11 1.27 -2.58
CA ALA A 619 29.84 1.69 -1.38
C ALA A 619 29.38 3.08 -0.88
N MET A 620 29.14 4.03 -1.79
CA MET A 620 28.64 5.36 -1.43
C MET A 620 27.22 5.30 -0.84
N GLU A 621 26.29 4.61 -1.51
CA GLU A 621 24.92 4.46 -1.03
C GLU A 621 24.85 3.71 0.30
N LEU A 622 25.61 2.61 0.45
CA LEU A 622 25.68 1.87 1.71
C LEU A 622 26.38 2.65 2.81
N GLY A 623 27.33 3.53 2.49
CA GLY A 623 27.93 4.47 3.43
C GLY A 623 26.87 5.38 4.07
N GLU A 624 25.97 5.95 3.27
CA GLU A 624 24.85 6.75 3.76
C GLU A 624 23.82 5.91 4.54
N MET A 625 23.48 4.72 4.05
CA MET A 625 22.57 3.81 4.76
C MET A 625 23.13 3.39 6.12
N SER A 626 24.45 3.18 6.24
CA SER A 626 25.09 2.85 7.52
C SER A 626 24.89 3.94 8.57
N GLN A 627 24.94 5.22 8.17
CA GLN A 627 24.65 6.33 9.06
C GLN A 627 23.18 6.34 9.50
N ASP A 628 22.26 5.93 8.62
CA ASP A 628 20.83 5.81 8.93
C ASP A 628 20.49 4.64 9.86
N PHE A 629 21.42 3.70 10.03
CA PHE A 629 21.24 2.53 10.89
C PHE A 629 21.99 2.64 12.22
N TRP A 630 23.16 3.28 12.27
CA TRP A 630 24.00 3.23 13.47
C TRP A 630 24.55 4.56 13.98
N SER A 631 24.52 5.63 13.18
CA SER A 631 25.00 6.94 13.65
C SER A 631 23.95 7.67 14.48
N PRO A 632 24.28 8.82 15.12
CA PRO A 632 23.27 9.71 15.71
C PRO A 632 22.10 10.08 14.77
N ARG A 633 22.32 10.08 13.45
CA ARG A 633 21.28 10.30 12.43
C ARG A 633 20.23 9.18 12.38
N SER A 634 20.54 7.98 12.87
CA SER A 634 19.68 6.78 12.75
C SER A 634 18.30 6.92 13.39
N VAL A 635 18.15 7.84 14.34
CA VAL A 635 16.85 8.19 14.93
C VAL A 635 15.84 8.58 13.86
N ARG A 636 16.29 9.16 12.73
CA ARG A 636 15.40 9.56 11.64
C ARG A 636 14.71 8.35 11.00
N TYR A 637 15.38 7.20 10.93
CA TYR A 637 14.86 5.97 10.36
C TYR A 637 14.13 5.11 11.39
N HIS A 638 14.77 4.76 12.51
CA HIS A 638 14.21 3.78 13.44
C HIS A 638 12.89 4.22 14.08
N THR A 639 12.76 5.51 14.40
CA THR A 639 11.51 6.05 14.96
C THR A 639 10.37 6.01 13.94
N ARG A 640 10.66 6.36 12.68
CA ARG A 640 9.69 6.34 11.57
C ARG A 640 9.31 4.91 11.15
N ARG A 641 10.27 3.99 11.08
CA ARG A 641 10.01 2.54 10.89
C ARG A 641 9.09 2.02 11.98
N GLY A 642 9.43 2.27 13.25
CA GLY A 642 8.61 1.88 14.39
C GLY A 642 7.19 2.45 14.28
N ALA A 643 7.04 3.74 13.96
CA ALA A 643 5.73 4.36 13.74
C ALA A 643 4.92 3.68 12.63
N PHE A 644 5.55 3.44 11.49
CA PHE A 644 4.94 2.86 10.30
C PHE A 644 4.46 1.42 10.52
N VAL A 645 5.32 0.57 11.10
CA VAL A 645 5.04 -0.85 11.33
C VAL A 645 4.00 -1.02 12.42
N ARG A 646 4.14 -0.25 13.52
CA ARG A 646 3.29 -0.33 14.71
C ARG A 646 1.97 0.42 14.56
N LYS A 647 1.71 1.01 13.38
CA LYS A 647 0.50 1.78 13.04
C LYS A 647 0.21 2.89 14.06
N MET A 648 1.26 3.61 14.46
CA MET A 648 1.09 4.77 15.32
C MET A 648 0.29 5.84 14.56
N LYS A 649 -0.65 6.49 15.25
CA LYS A 649 -1.42 7.58 14.66
C LYS A 649 -0.48 8.74 14.33
N ALA A 650 -0.67 9.35 13.17
CA ALA A 650 0.02 10.58 12.81
C ALA A 650 -0.34 11.69 13.80
N THR A 651 0.60 12.57 14.10
CA THR A 651 0.40 13.75 14.96
C THR A 651 0.14 15.01 14.16
N SER A 652 0.50 15.01 12.88
CA SER A 652 0.31 16.12 11.94
C SER A 652 0.17 15.59 10.51
N THR A 653 -0.42 16.41 9.63
CA THR A 653 -0.33 16.20 8.19
C THR A 653 1.04 16.69 7.70
N PRO A 654 1.82 15.91 6.94
CA PRO A 654 3.05 16.40 6.35
C PRO A 654 2.79 17.61 5.43
N LEU A 655 3.59 18.66 5.58
CA LEU A 655 3.43 19.93 4.87
C LEU A 655 3.53 19.77 3.36
N ARG A 656 4.27 18.77 2.85
CA ARG A 656 4.26 18.42 1.41
C ARG A 656 2.88 18.06 0.84
N PHE A 657 1.95 17.63 1.68
CA PHE A 657 0.56 17.39 1.29
C PHE A 657 -0.38 18.51 1.76
N ALA A 658 -0.16 19.04 2.97
CA ALA A 658 -0.90 20.17 3.53
C ALA A 658 -0.38 21.52 3.01
N LYS A 659 -0.47 21.73 1.68
CA LYS A 659 -0.07 22.97 0.99
C LYS A 659 -0.70 24.23 1.60
N HIS A 660 -1.92 24.13 2.13
CA HIS A 660 -2.61 25.23 2.83
C HIS A 660 -1.95 25.64 4.17
N ARG A 661 -0.99 24.86 4.70
CA ARG A 661 -0.23 25.14 5.94
C ARG A 661 1.21 25.56 5.68
N ARG A 662 1.68 25.54 4.42
CA ARG A 662 3.09 25.82 4.07
C ARG A 662 3.51 27.28 4.21
N GLY A 663 2.59 28.25 4.14
CA GLY A 663 2.96 29.66 4.02
C GLY A 663 3.67 29.96 2.70
N GLY A 664 4.51 31.01 2.66
CA GLY A 664 5.27 31.40 1.46
C GLY A 664 4.50 32.25 0.45
N THR A 665 3.27 32.65 0.78
CA THR A 665 2.51 33.67 0.03
C THR A 665 2.55 34.99 0.81
N GLY A 666 3.19 36.02 0.25
CA GLY A 666 3.37 37.31 0.93
C GLY A 666 4.62 37.32 1.82
N GLU A 667 4.49 37.82 3.05
CA GLU A 667 5.61 38.03 3.99
C GLU A 667 5.93 36.82 4.89
N GLU A 668 5.06 35.79 4.93
CA GLU A 668 5.32 34.60 5.77
C GLU A 668 6.37 33.66 5.15
N PRO A 669 7.38 33.21 5.92
CA PRO A 669 8.40 32.30 5.44
C PRO A 669 7.81 30.93 5.07
N LEU A 670 8.39 30.30 4.06
CA LEU A 670 8.04 28.94 3.65
C LEU A 670 8.38 27.94 4.78
N LYS A 671 7.37 27.22 5.26
CA LYS A 671 7.51 26.14 6.23
C LYS A 671 7.81 24.83 5.52
N LEU A 672 8.79 24.11 6.03
CA LEU A 672 9.27 22.84 5.49
C LEU A 672 9.10 21.73 6.53
N ASP A 673 8.79 20.52 6.07
CA ASP A 673 8.90 19.32 6.89
C ASP A 673 10.38 19.10 7.31
N GLU A 674 10.62 18.40 8.42
CA GLU A 674 12.00 18.10 8.88
C GLU A 674 12.80 17.44 7.75
N GLU A 675 12.19 16.46 7.08
CA GLU A 675 12.75 15.73 5.95
C GLU A 675 13.01 16.58 4.71
N GLU A 676 12.53 17.82 4.60
CA GLU A 676 12.83 18.68 3.44
C GLU A 676 14.11 19.50 3.65
N THR A 677 14.60 19.58 4.90
CA THR A 677 15.79 20.38 5.23
C THR A 677 17.10 19.66 4.88
N GLU A 678 18.17 20.40 4.62
CA GLU A 678 19.52 19.84 4.43
C GLU A 678 20.08 19.24 5.72
N ASN A 679 19.73 19.82 6.87
CA ASN A 679 20.15 19.32 8.19
C ASN A 679 19.69 17.87 8.45
N PHE A 680 18.65 17.41 7.73
CA PHE A 680 18.15 16.05 7.86
C PHE A 680 19.15 14.96 7.43
N ASP A 681 20.20 15.32 6.69
CA ASP A 681 21.29 14.41 6.34
C ASP A 681 22.52 14.56 7.26
N SER A 682 22.56 15.56 8.15
CA SER A 682 23.75 15.84 8.96
C SER A 682 23.81 15.01 10.24
N VAL A 683 24.84 14.17 10.37
CA VAL A 683 25.14 13.45 11.63
C VAL A 683 25.44 14.41 12.77
N GLU A 684 26.14 15.51 12.48
CA GLU A 684 26.47 16.54 13.48
C GLU A 684 25.20 17.20 14.03
N TYR A 685 24.24 17.54 13.15
CA TYR A 685 22.95 18.09 13.56
C TYR A 685 22.22 17.17 14.54
N PHE A 686 22.12 15.86 14.22
CA PHE A 686 21.47 14.90 15.12
C PHE A 686 22.26 14.64 16.41
N THR A 687 23.59 14.76 16.37
CA THR A 687 24.43 14.70 17.58
C THR A 687 24.09 15.84 18.52
N LYS A 688 24.08 17.08 18.02
CA LYS A 688 23.70 18.28 18.79
C LYS A 688 22.27 18.19 19.30
N LYS A 689 21.32 17.75 18.46
CA LYS A 689 19.91 17.56 18.82
C LYS A 689 19.75 16.56 19.97
N THR A 690 20.47 15.44 19.92
CA THR A 690 20.42 14.41 20.97
C THR A 690 21.00 14.93 22.28
N ALA A 691 22.14 15.65 22.22
CA ALA A 691 22.75 16.27 23.40
C ALA A 691 21.81 17.29 24.07
N GLN A 692 21.15 18.15 23.28
CA GLN A 692 20.17 19.13 23.77
C GLN A 692 18.96 18.44 24.43
N GLN A 693 18.43 17.37 23.82
CA GLN A 693 17.32 16.60 24.39
C GLN A 693 17.70 15.90 25.70
N TYR A 694 18.95 15.43 25.82
CA TYR A 694 19.46 14.84 27.05
C TYR A 694 19.60 15.88 28.16
N GLN A 695 20.18 17.05 27.84
CA GLN A 695 20.30 18.17 28.78
C GLN A 695 18.93 18.66 29.26
N THR A 696 17.94 18.75 28.35
CA THR A 696 16.56 19.13 28.69
C THR A 696 15.95 18.12 29.66
N ARG A 697 16.04 16.82 29.37
CA ARG A 697 15.53 15.76 30.26
C ARG A 697 16.20 15.77 31.64
N LEU A 698 17.52 15.90 31.70
CA LEU A 698 18.23 16.03 32.98
C LEU A 698 17.74 17.26 33.76
N THR A 699 17.50 18.37 33.08
CA THR A 699 16.98 19.60 33.71
C THR A 699 15.55 19.37 34.23
N GLU A 700 14.68 18.73 33.45
CA GLU A 700 13.32 18.39 33.86
C GLU A 700 13.31 17.41 35.05
N GLU A 701 14.17 16.39 35.03
CA GLU A 701 14.33 15.44 36.13
C GLU A 701 14.84 16.13 37.40
N LEU A 702 15.88 16.98 37.29
CA LEU A 702 16.36 17.78 38.41
C LEU A 702 15.28 18.71 38.95
N VAL A 703 14.56 19.43 38.09
CA VAL A 703 13.44 20.29 38.50
C VAL A 703 12.34 19.49 39.18
N SER A 704 12.04 18.28 38.70
CA SER A 704 11.06 17.39 39.31
C SER A 704 11.51 16.91 40.70
N GLN A 705 12.80 16.58 40.86
CA GLN A 705 13.39 16.18 42.13
C GLN A 705 13.46 17.34 43.12
N PHE A 706 13.79 18.55 42.67
CA PHE A 706 13.74 19.76 43.49
C PHE A 706 12.31 20.09 43.92
N LYS A 707 11.32 19.98 43.03
CA LYS A 707 9.90 20.13 43.39
C LYS A 707 9.45 19.07 44.38
N HIS A 708 9.90 17.82 44.24
CA HIS A 708 9.57 16.75 45.17
C HIS A 708 10.25 16.92 46.53
N SER A 709 11.48 17.42 46.55
CA SER A 709 12.23 17.72 47.78
C SER A 709 11.67 18.95 48.51
N ALA A 710 11.30 20.01 47.78
CA ALA A 710 10.62 21.17 48.35
C ALA A 710 9.24 20.80 48.94
N GLN A 711 8.50 19.86 48.32
CA GLN A 711 7.27 19.32 48.88
C GLN A 711 7.47 18.44 50.13
N LEU A 712 8.67 17.88 50.33
CA LEU A 712 9.03 17.13 51.54
C LEU A 712 9.49 18.06 52.67
N GLU A 713 10.18 19.17 52.35
CA GLU A 713 10.54 20.21 53.33
C GLU A 713 9.29 20.98 53.81
N ASP A 714 8.32 21.26 52.94
CA ASP A 714 7.07 21.96 53.29
C ASP A 714 6.12 21.09 54.14
N ARG A 715 6.32 19.77 54.17
CA ARG A 715 5.61 18.82 55.05
C ARG A 715 6.21 18.68 56.46
N SER A 716 7.34 19.35 56.74
CA SER A 716 7.91 19.42 58.09
C SER A 716 7.29 20.52 58.98
N SER A 717 6.46 21.38 58.38
CA SER A 717 5.57 22.33 59.08
C SER A 717 4.15 21.76 59.18
N ILE A 718 3.83 21.24 60.36
CA ILE A 718 2.53 20.62 60.68
C ILE A 718 1.41 21.66 60.69
N GLY A 719 0.32 21.35 59.98
CA GLY A 719 -0.97 22.04 60.08
C GLY A 719 -2.11 21.23 59.45
N VAL A 720 -2.68 20.33 60.28
CA VAL A 720 -4.05 19.74 60.29
C VAL A 720 -4.83 19.59 58.97
N ALA A 721 -5.24 18.34 58.72
CA ALA A 721 -6.11 17.88 57.64
C ALA A 721 -7.53 18.47 57.65
N ILE A 722 -8.08 18.75 56.47
CA ILE A 722 -9.50 18.55 56.14
C ILE A 722 -9.61 18.05 54.70
N THR A 723 -10.36 16.97 54.52
CA THR A 723 -10.77 16.31 53.28
C THR A 723 -11.82 17.14 52.53
N ASP A 724 -11.73 17.24 51.20
CA ASP A 724 -12.94 17.40 50.38
C ASP A 724 -12.75 16.88 48.95
N ASP A 725 -13.77 16.14 48.52
CA ASP A 725 -13.93 15.51 47.21
C ASP A 725 -14.09 16.56 46.10
N ALA A 726 -13.43 16.36 44.95
CA ALA A 726 -13.69 17.11 43.73
C ALA A 726 -14.06 16.14 42.58
N PRO A 727 -15.14 16.41 41.83
CA PRO A 727 -15.67 15.49 40.83
C PRO A 727 -14.89 15.60 39.51
N VAL A 728 -14.54 14.44 38.95
CA VAL A 728 -13.98 14.29 37.61
C VAL A 728 -15.10 14.53 36.58
N ILE A 729 -15.09 15.69 35.93
CA ILE A 729 -15.90 15.95 34.73
C ILE A 729 -15.30 15.14 33.57
N LYS A 730 -15.94 14.01 33.24
CA LYS A 730 -15.69 13.28 32.00
C LYS A 730 -16.33 14.02 30.84
N ALA A 731 -15.52 14.65 30.00
CA ALA A 731 -15.94 15.06 28.67
C ALA A 731 -16.29 13.79 27.85
N GLN A 732 -17.58 13.55 27.62
CA GLN A 732 -18.07 12.53 26.70
C GLN A 732 -17.81 12.99 25.25
N GLY A 733 -16.60 12.75 24.76
CA GLY A 733 -16.33 12.72 23.33
C GLY A 733 -16.75 11.36 22.77
N GLN A 734 -17.64 11.34 21.78
CA GLN A 734 -17.97 10.12 21.04
C GLN A 734 -16.69 9.57 20.39
N GLY A 735 -16.29 8.35 20.77
CA GLY A 735 -15.07 7.72 20.30
C GLY A 735 -15.08 7.48 18.78
N PRO A 736 -13.91 7.21 18.16
CA PRO A 736 -13.82 6.94 16.73
C PRO A 736 -14.72 5.75 16.34
N ILE A 737 -15.32 5.79 15.14
CA ILE A 737 -16.23 4.73 14.61
C ILE A 737 -15.53 3.35 14.55
N PHE A 738 -14.19 3.36 14.57
CA PHE A 738 -13.32 2.18 14.61
C PHE A 738 -12.67 1.95 15.98
N ALA A 739 -13.22 2.50 17.08
CA ALA A 739 -12.65 2.38 18.42
C ALA A 739 -12.42 0.92 18.84
N CYS A 740 -13.24 -0.03 18.38
CA CYS A 740 -13.03 -1.46 18.67
C CYS A 740 -11.84 -2.11 17.93
N TYR A 741 -11.08 -1.36 17.12
CA TYR A 741 -9.83 -1.85 16.51
C TYR A 741 -8.57 -1.34 17.24
N TYR A 742 -8.66 -0.26 18.04
CA TYR A 742 -7.51 0.34 18.71
C TYR A 742 -7.80 0.93 20.12
N GLY A 743 -9.02 0.82 20.62
CA GLY A 743 -9.45 1.11 21.98
C GLY A 743 -9.61 -0.19 22.76
N ALA A 744 -9.17 -0.16 24.02
CA ALA A 744 -9.24 -1.27 24.96
C ALA A 744 -10.67 -1.69 25.31
#